data_AF-A0ABD2F4B1-F1
#
_entry.id   AF-A0ABD2F4B1-F1
#
_cell.length_a   1.000
_cell.length_b   1.000
_cell.length_c   1.000
_cell.angle_alpha   90.00
_cell.angle_beta   90.00
_cell.angle_gamma   90.00
#
_symmetry.space_group_name_H-M   'P 1'
#
loop_
_entity.id
_entity.type
_entity.pdbx_description
1 polymer ?
#
loop_
_entity_poly.entity_id
_entity_poly.type
_entity_poly.pdbx_seq_one_letter_code
_entity_poly.pdbx_strand_id
1 'polypeptide(L)'
;MENFILYEEIGRGSKTVVYKGRRKGTINFVAILCTDKCKRPEITNWVRLTHEIKHKNIVTFHEWYETSNHLWLVVELCTGGSLETVIAQDEHLPEDVVREFGIDLITGLHHLHKLGILFCDISPGKILLEGPGTLKFSNFCLAKVEGENLEEFFALVAAEEGGGDSGENVLKKSMKSRVKGSPIYTAPEIVRGTDFSIASDLWSLGCLLYEMFSGKPPFFSDSVSELIEKILYEDPLPPIPKDSSLPKASSDFINLLDGLLQRDPQKSRDVKECPGPQDSKELLQNPQSGQAKGQKSGQRLSHSFRLENPTDLRPKSTVGGKLNESMFLLSSRPTPRTSTVVALGPGEDMTQNSPQKTSPLTKITSGHLSQQDLESLMRELIYTDSDLVITPIIDNPKIMKQLPVKFDPKILHLPAHSVDKLLFLKDQDWNDFLQQVCSQIDSTEKSTAASRTKLNLLCYLCVVAGHQEVATRLLHSPLFQLLIQHLRIAPNWDIRAKVARVIGLLASHTTELQENTPVIEAVVLLTELIRENFRNSKLKQCLLPTLGELIYLVATQEGKKKNPRECWAVPLAAYTVLMRCLREGEERVVNHMAAKIIENVCTTFSAQAQGFITGEIGPVLWYLFRHSTVDSLRITAISALCRITRHSPTAFQNVIEKVGLNSVINSLASAICKVQQYMLTLFTAMLSCGIHLQRLIQEKDFVSTIIRLLDSPSTYIRAKAFLVLLYILIYNREMLLLSCQARLVMYIERDSRKTTPGKEQQSGNEYLSKCLDLLIRHIVQELPRILGDILNALANVSGRKHPSTVQVKQLKMCLPLMPIVLHLVTSQVFRPQVVTEEFLFSYGTILSHIKSVDSGETNIDGAIGLTASEEFIKITLSAFEAIIQYPILLKDYRPTVVDYILPPLVSLVQSQNVEWRLFSLRLLSETTCLLVNQEVGDGEEAASVDSDSNLLVLIRDVLLPQYEHILMEPDPVPAYALKLLVAMTEHNPTFTRLVEESKLIPLIFEVILEHQESILGNTMQSVIALLNNLVACKDSNMKLLYEQGLVTHVCNLFTETATLCLDMDNKNHNEMAAALLFSLLDILHGMLTYTSGVVRLALQAQKSGSGGDTQAAEDLLLLSKPLTDLISLLIPLLPNEDPEIFDVSSKCLSILVQLYGGENPDSLSPENVETFAFLLVSKEDPKEQKLLLRILRRMKRRVEAVVS
;
A
#
# COMPACT_ATOMS: atom_id res chain seq x y z
N MET A 1 1.84 -17.68 0.05
CA MET A 1 2.99 -17.89 0.98
C MET A 1 4.34 -17.40 0.45
N GLU A 2 4.54 -17.20 -0.86
CA GLU A 2 5.82 -16.79 -1.45
C GLU A 2 6.40 -15.47 -0.92
N ASN A 3 5.54 -14.57 -0.42
CA ASN A 3 5.92 -13.28 0.15
C ASN A 3 6.54 -13.36 1.55
N PHE A 4 6.57 -14.52 2.21
CA PHE A 4 7.04 -14.66 3.59
C PHE A 4 8.25 -15.59 3.69
N ILE A 5 9.14 -15.28 4.63
CA ILE A 5 10.23 -16.16 5.07
C ILE A 5 9.78 -16.73 6.40
N LEU A 6 9.70 -18.06 6.49
CA LEU A 6 9.44 -18.77 7.74
C LEU A 6 10.77 -18.99 8.48
N TYR A 7 10.74 -18.81 9.79
CA TYR A 7 11.84 -19.06 10.71
C TYR A 7 11.47 -20.21 11.66
N GLU A 8 11.84 -20.11 12.94
CA GLU A 8 11.56 -21.11 13.96
C GLU A 8 10.06 -21.28 14.24
N GLU A 9 9.69 -22.50 14.63
CA GLU A 9 8.42 -22.79 15.28
C GLU A 9 8.40 -22.13 16.66
N ILE A 10 7.36 -21.35 16.93
CA ILE A 10 7.17 -20.62 18.20
C ILE A 10 6.00 -21.17 19.02
N GLY A 11 5.19 -22.06 18.45
CA GLY A 11 4.09 -22.71 19.15
C GLY A 11 3.43 -23.80 18.32
N ARG A 12 2.80 -24.76 19.01
CA ARG A 12 2.09 -25.89 18.39
C ARG A 12 0.78 -26.13 19.11
N GLY A 13 -0.27 -26.37 18.33
CA GLY A 13 -1.57 -26.82 18.81
C GLY A 13 -2.05 -28.02 18.01
N SER A 14 -3.24 -28.53 18.36
CA SER A 14 -3.86 -29.64 17.62
C SER A 14 -4.01 -29.28 16.15
N LYS A 15 -3.33 -29.99 15.24
CA LYS A 15 -3.32 -29.72 13.77
C LYS A 15 -2.93 -28.29 13.36
N THR A 16 -2.21 -27.56 14.21
CA THR A 16 -1.79 -26.18 13.91
C THR A 16 -0.35 -25.98 14.39
N VAL A 17 0.51 -25.42 13.55
CA VAL A 17 1.88 -25.04 13.91
C VAL A 17 2.05 -23.55 13.65
N VAL A 18 2.65 -22.83 14.61
CA VAL A 18 2.87 -21.39 14.53
C VAL A 18 4.35 -21.13 14.31
N TYR A 19 4.66 -20.45 13.22
CA TYR A 19 6.02 -20.05 12.86
C TYR A 19 6.20 -18.56 13.07
N LYS A 20 7.40 -18.17 13.50
CA LYS A 20 7.84 -16.80 13.29
C LYS A 20 8.08 -16.60 11.80
N GLY A 21 7.49 -15.57 11.22
CA GLY A 21 7.66 -15.22 9.82
C GLY A 21 8.17 -13.80 9.65
N ARG A 22 8.71 -13.47 8.49
CA ARG A 22 9.02 -12.09 8.08
C ARG A 22 8.56 -11.87 6.65
N ARG A 23 8.04 -10.69 6.28
CA ARG A 23 7.88 -10.42 4.84
C ARG A 23 9.22 -10.29 4.18
N LYS A 24 9.32 -10.92 3.01
CA LYS A 24 10.32 -10.55 2.01
C LYS A 24 10.15 -9.06 1.66
N GLY A 25 11.28 -8.36 1.53
CA GLY A 25 11.33 -6.91 1.28
C GLY A 25 11.12 -6.02 2.52
N THR A 26 10.92 -6.58 3.72
CA THR A 26 10.60 -5.79 4.93
C THR A 26 11.29 -6.35 6.18
N ILE A 27 11.40 -5.58 7.28
CA ILE A 27 11.95 -6.07 8.56
C ILE A 27 10.88 -6.48 9.58
N ASN A 28 9.64 -6.72 9.16
CA ASN A 28 8.59 -7.04 10.10
C ASN A 28 8.44 -8.51 10.32
N PHE A 29 8.31 -8.83 11.58
CA PHE A 29 8.01 -10.16 12.00
C PHE A 29 6.50 -10.32 12.22
N VAL A 30 5.99 -11.50 11.87
CA VAL A 30 4.61 -11.97 12.07
C VAL A 30 4.62 -13.33 12.71
N ALA A 31 3.49 -13.69 13.31
CA ALA A 31 3.16 -15.07 13.56
C ALA A 31 2.39 -15.62 12.34
N ILE A 32 2.86 -16.75 11.80
CA ILE A 32 2.23 -17.46 10.69
C ILE A 32 1.71 -18.78 11.22
N LEU A 33 0.38 -18.90 11.33
CA LEU A 33 -0.30 -20.12 11.72
C LEU A 33 -0.51 -20.98 10.47
N CYS A 34 0.11 -22.15 10.43
CA CYS A 34 -0.12 -23.20 9.45
C CYS A 34 -1.10 -24.21 10.04
N THR A 35 -2.27 -24.41 9.42
CA THR A 35 -3.30 -25.32 9.92
C THR A 35 -3.84 -26.24 8.83
N ASP A 36 -4.27 -27.43 9.25
CA ASP A 36 -4.99 -28.39 8.39
C ASP A 36 -6.28 -27.75 7.84
N LYS A 37 -6.64 -28.04 6.58
CA LYS A 37 -7.82 -27.48 5.90
C LYS A 37 -9.12 -27.83 6.61
N CYS A 38 -9.15 -28.93 7.38
CA CYS A 38 -10.32 -29.27 8.18
C CYS A 38 -10.71 -28.17 9.19
N LYS A 39 -9.79 -27.24 9.53
CA LYS A 39 -10.02 -26.09 10.41
C LYS A 39 -10.51 -24.81 9.70
N ARG A 40 -10.95 -24.90 8.45
CA ARG A 40 -11.50 -23.74 7.72
C ARG A 40 -12.59 -23.01 8.51
N PRO A 41 -13.59 -23.67 9.12
CA PRO A 41 -14.64 -22.98 9.87
C PRO A 41 -14.07 -22.06 10.97
N GLU A 42 -13.12 -22.57 11.74
CA GLU A 42 -12.47 -21.84 12.83
C GLU A 42 -11.64 -20.65 12.34
N ILE A 43 -10.88 -20.82 11.24
CA ILE A 43 -10.05 -19.74 10.67
C ILE A 43 -10.91 -18.68 9.99
N THR A 44 -11.93 -19.07 9.22
CA THR A 44 -12.86 -18.12 8.60
C THR A 44 -13.60 -17.31 9.66
N ASN A 45 -14.00 -17.94 10.77
CA ASN A 45 -14.62 -17.24 11.90
C ASN A 45 -13.68 -16.21 12.53
N TRP A 46 -12.41 -16.55 12.71
CA TRP A 46 -11.43 -15.58 13.20
C TRP A 46 -11.30 -14.41 12.22
N VAL A 47 -11.03 -14.68 10.94
CA VAL A 47 -10.79 -13.64 9.93
C VAL A 47 -11.97 -12.69 9.82
N ARG A 48 -13.21 -13.19 9.71
CA ARG A 48 -14.40 -12.32 9.59
C ARG A 48 -14.55 -11.37 10.77
N LEU A 49 -14.24 -11.82 11.99
CA LEU A 49 -14.42 -11.02 13.21
C LEU A 49 -13.31 -9.99 13.38
N THR A 50 -12.07 -10.28 12.96
CA THR A 50 -10.92 -9.42 13.27
C THR A 50 -10.33 -8.65 12.10
N HIS A 51 -10.78 -8.87 10.85
CA HIS A 51 -10.12 -8.28 9.68
C HIS A 51 -10.10 -6.74 9.66
N GLU A 52 -11.10 -6.08 10.27
CA GLU A 52 -11.18 -4.62 10.39
C GLU A 52 -10.75 -4.09 11.77
N ILE A 53 -10.56 -4.98 12.74
CA ILE A 53 -10.27 -4.57 14.12
C ILE A 53 -8.81 -4.12 14.22
N LYS A 54 -8.61 -2.88 14.69
CA LYS A 54 -7.30 -2.33 15.06
C LYS A 54 -7.36 -1.80 16.48
N HIS A 55 -6.83 -2.58 17.41
CA HIS A 55 -6.84 -2.21 18.82
C HIS A 55 -5.57 -2.69 19.52
N LYS A 56 -5.03 -1.90 20.44
CA LYS A 56 -3.75 -2.21 21.11
C LYS A 56 -3.77 -3.53 21.89
N ASN A 57 -4.93 -3.95 22.39
CA ASN A 57 -5.13 -5.18 23.16
C ASN A 57 -5.76 -6.32 22.35
N ILE A 58 -5.76 -6.27 21.02
CA ILE A 58 -6.26 -7.33 20.14
C ILE A 58 -5.20 -7.60 19.08
N VAL A 59 -4.87 -8.87 18.84
CA VAL A 59 -3.86 -9.25 17.84
C VAL A 59 -4.32 -8.82 16.44
N THR A 60 -3.47 -8.06 15.76
CA THR A 60 -3.79 -7.51 14.44
C THR A 60 -3.77 -8.62 13.37
N PHE A 61 -4.86 -8.73 12.60
CA PHE A 61 -4.90 -9.55 11.39
C PHE A 61 -4.13 -8.88 10.25
N HIS A 62 -3.35 -9.65 9.47
CA HIS A 62 -2.67 -9.14 8.28
C HIS A 62 -3.21 -9.78 7.00
N GLU A 63 -3.05 -11.09 6.83
CA GLU A 63 -3.45 -11.82 5.62
C GLU A 63 -3.76 -13.28 5.95
N TRP A 64 -4.41 -13.97 5.01
CA TRP A 64 -4.53 -15.42 5.04
C TRP A 64 -4.48 -16.00 3.62
N TYR A 65 -4.03 -17.24 3.51
CA TYR A 65 -3.78 -17.94 2.26
C TYR A 65 -4.23 -19.38 2.34
N GLU A 66 -4.44 -19.97 1.18
CA GLU A 66 -4.68 -21.39 1.02
C GLU A 66 -3.65 -21.97 0.06
N THR A 67 -3.03 -23.09 0.46
CA THR A 67 -2.18 -23.90 -0.41
C THR A 67 -2.83 -25.26 -0.64
N SER A 68 -2.16 -26.15 -1.38
CA SER A 68 -2.67 -27.49 -1.68
C SER A 68 -3.16 -28.25 -0.44
N ASN A 69 -2.41 -28.20 0.67
CA ASN A 69 -2.66 -29.03 1.85
C ASN A 69 -2.94 -28.26 3.16
N HIS A 70 -2.78 -26.92 3.18
CA HIS A 70 -2.85 -26.16 4.43
C HIS A 70 -3.53 -24.79 4.23
N LEU A 71 -4.14 -24.30 5.31
CA LEU A 71 -4.54 -22.90 5.48
C LEU A 71 -3.47 -22.17 6.27
N TRP A 72 -3.19 -20.93 5.87
CA TRP A 72 -2.17 -20.09 6.47
C TRP A 72 -2.79 -18.78 6.94
N LEU A 73 -2.72 -18.50 8.24
CA LEU A 73 -3.19 -17.24 8.83
C LEU A 73 -1.98 -16.42 9.31
N VAL A 74 -1.87 -15.19 8.85
CA VAL A 74 -0.78 -14.26 9.16
C VAL A 74 -1.30 -13.16 10.09
N VAL A 75 -0.76 -13.10 11.30
CA VAL A 75 -1.14 -12.15 12.34
C VAL A 75 0.09 -11.54 13.01
N GLU A 76 -0.14 -10.46 13.76
CA GLU A 76 0.89 -9.77 14.54
C GLU A 76 1.72 -10.73 15.42
N LEU A 77 3.04 -10.55 15.45
CA LEU A 77 3.92 -11.33 16.32
C LEU A 77 3.97 -10.74 17.73
N CYS A 78 3.47 -11.50 18.71
CA CYS A 78 3.66 -11.19 20.13
C CYS A 78 4.85 -11.99 20.68
N THR A 79 5.95 -11.30 21.01
CA THR A 79 7.20 -11.97 21.42
C THR A 79 7.29 -12.32 22.90
N GLY A 80 6.35 -11.88 23.72
CA GLY A 80 6.33 -12.06 25.18
C GLY A 80 5.74 -13.40 25.65
N GLY A 81 5.31 -14.27 24.73
CA GLY A 81 4.67 -15.54 25.07
C GLY A 81 3.21 -15.39 25.50
N SER A 82 2.61 -16.49 25.97
CA SER A 82 1.25 -16.50 26.51
C SER A 82 1.22 -16.09 27.99
N LEU A 83 0.10 -15.52 28.42
CA LEU A 83 -0.15 -15.22 29.83
C LEU A 83 -0.10 -16.49 30.69
N GLU A 84 -0.51 -17.64 30.12
CA GLU A 84 -0.34 -18.96 30.76
C GLU A 84 1.11 -19.25 31.13
N THR A 85 2.05 -18.95 30.23
CA THR A 85 3.49 -19.17 30.47
C THR A 85 4.00 -18.24 31.57
N VAL A 86 3.52 -16.99 31.61
CA VAL A 86 3.89 -16.02 32.63
C VAL A 86 3.39 -16.45 34.01
N ILE A 87 2.11 -16.83 34.13
CA ILE A 87 1.53 -17.32 35.40
C ILE A 87 2.24 -18.60 35.86
N ALA A 88 2.58 -19.50 34.94
CA ALA A 88 3.32 -20.72 35.27
C ALA A 88 4.76 -20.47 35.73
N GLN A 89 5.44 -19.46 35.18
CA GLN A 89 6.82 -19.10 35.53
C GLN A 89 6.92 -18.35 36.85
N ASP A 90 6.07 -17.34 37.03
CA ASP A 90 6.11 -16.48 38.22
C ASP A 90 5.35 -17.10 39.41
N GLU A 91 4.63 -18.20 39.17
CA GLU A 91 3.70 -18.90 40.07
C GLU A 91 2.51 -18.06 40.57
N HIS A 92 2.67 -16.76 40.74
CA HIS A 92 1.67 -15.76 41.11
C HIS A 92 2.14 -14.37 40.65
N LEU A 93 1.21 -13.45 40.40
CA LEU A 93 1.52 -12.07 40.04
C LEU A 93 1.19 -11.09 41.17
N PRO A 94 2.06 -10.10 41.48
CA PRO A 94 1.74 -9.04 42.43
C PRO A 94 0.46 -8.28 42.02
N GLU A 95 -0.34 -7.85 42.99
CA GLU A 95 -1.63 -7.18 42.73
C GLU A 95 -1.49 -5.96 41.78
N ASP A 96 -0.41 -5.20 41.88
CA ASP A 96 -0.15 -4.07 40.99
C ASP A 96 0.01 -4.49 39.52
N VAL A 97 0.67 -5.63 39.28
CA VAL A 97 0.83 -6.21 37.94
C VAL A 97 -0.51 -6.78 37.46
N VAL A 98 -1.26 -7.45 38.34
CA VAL A 98 -2.62 -7.94 38.04
C VAL A 98 -3.54 -6.78 37.66
N ARG A 99 -3.41 -5.63 38.31
CA ARG A 99 -4.15 -4.40 37.99
C ARG A 99 -3.77 -3.85 36.62
N GLU A 100 -2.47 -3.74 36.32
CA GLU A 100 -2.00 -3.25 35.01
C GLU A 100 -2.48 -4.16 33.86
N PHE A 101 -2.30 -5.47 34.02
CA PHE A 101 -2.78 -6.47 33.08
C PHE A 101 -4.32 -6.49 32.99
N GLY A 102 -5.01 -6.32 34.11
CA GLY A 102 -6.47 -6.21 34.15
C GLY A 102 -7.00 -5.01 33.36
N ILE A 103 -6.31 -3.87 33.39
CA ILE A 103 -6.67 -2.69 32.59
C ILE A 103 -6.60 -3.01 31.09
N ASP A 104 -5.56 -3.70 30.64
CA ASP A 104 -5.41 -4.09 29.24
C ASP A 104 -6.49 -5.09 28.79
N LEU A 105 -6.78 -6.09 29.62
CA LEU A 105 -7.85 -7.07 29.37
C LEU A 105 -9.22 -6.38 29.28
N ILE A 106 -9.55 -5.51 30.23
CA ILE A 106 -10.81 -4.76 30.23
C ILE A 106 -10.90 -3.84 29.01
N THR A 107 -9.81 -3.15 28.65
CA THR A 107 -9.80 -2.25 27.48
C THR A 107 -10.05 -3.02 26.18
N GLY A 108 -9.41 -4.18 25.99
CA GLY A 108 -9.64 -5.04 24.83
C GLY A 108 -11.05 -5.64 24.80
N LEU A 109 -11.51 -6.18 25.93
CA LEU A 109 -12.83 -6.83 26.03
C LEU A 109 -13.97 -5.83 25.85
N HIS A 110 -13.85 -4.64 26.41
CA HIS A 110 -14.81 -3.55 26.23
C HIS A 110 -14.92 -3.14 24.75
N HIS A 111 -13.81 -3.11 24.01
CA HIS A 111 -13.83 -2.81 22.59
C HIS A 111 -14.59 -3.88 21.79
N LEU A 112 -14.38 -5.16 22.10
CA LEU A 112 -15.11 -6.27 21.47
C LEU A 112 -16.62 -6.21 21.75
N HIS A 113 -17.01 -6.01 23.02
CA HIS A 113 -18.41 -5.90 23.41
C HIS A 113 -19.10 -4.69 22.77
N LYS A 114 -18.38 -3.57 22.57
CA LYS A 114 -18.91 -2.40 21.86
C LYS A 114 -19.23 -2.69 20.38
N LEU A 115 -18.51 -3.63 19.77
CA LEU A 115 -18.77 -4.13 18.42
C LEU A 115 -19.80 -5.26 18.38
N GLY A 116 -20.34 -5.68 19.54
CA GLY A 116 -21.27 -6.81 19.65
C GLY A 116 -20.60 -8.17 19.52
N ILE A 117 -19.28 -8.25 19.69
CA ILE A 117 -18.49 -9.49 19.60
C ILE A 117 -18.24 -10.02 21.01
N LEU A 118 -18.62 -11.27 21.26
CA LEU A 118 -18.32 -12.04 22.47
C LEU A 118 -17.08 -12.89 22.23
N PHE A 119 -16.17 -12.94 23.20
CA PHE A 119 -14.92 -13.69 23.06
C PHE A 119 -15.13 -15.19 23.37
N CYS A 120 -16.03 -15.53 24.30
CA CYS A 120 -16.56 -16.85 24.63
C CYS A 120 -15.56 -17.90 25.16
N ASP A 121 -14.25 -17.67 25.04
CA ASP A 121 -13.22 -18.62 25.50
C ASP A 121 -12.00 -17.89 26.08
N ILE A 122 -12.24 -16.97 27.02
CA ILE A 122 -11.17 -16.24 27.71
C ILE A 122 -10.39 -17.23 28.58
N SER A 123 -9.09 -17.38 28.27
CA SER A 123 -8.17 -18.25 29.01
C SER A 123 -6.73 -17.72 28.88
N PRO A 124 -5.83 -18.02 29.84
CA PRO A 124 -4.45 -17.53 29.82
C PRO A 124 -3.68 -17.90 28.54
N GLY A 125 -3.95 -19.07 27.95
CA GLY A 125 -3.29 -19.54 26.72
C GLY A 125 -3.70 -18.76 25.46
N LYS A 126 -4.79 -17.98 25.53
CA LYS A 126 -5.34 -17.18 24.42
C LYS A 126 -5.10 -15.68 24.56
N ILE A 127 -4.31 -15.29 25.55
CA ILE A 127 -3.83 -13.93 25.75
C ILE A 127 -2.31 -13.93 25.57
N LEU A 128 -1.81 -13.10 24.67
CA LEU A 128 -0.37 -12.97 24.40
C LEU A 128 0.17 -11.64 24.93
N LEU A 129 1.48 -11.62 25.21
CA LEU A 129 2.20 -10.43 25.63
C LEU A 129 3.03 -9.85 24.48
N GLU A 130 2.91 -8.55 24.23
CA GLU A 130 3.83 -7.79 23.39
C GLU A 130 4.79 -6.97 24.28
N GLY A 131 6.10 -7.21 24.14
CA GLY A 131 7.11 -6.55 24.97
C GLY A 131 6.96 -6.84 26.47
N PRO A 132 7.42 -5.94 27.37
CA PRO A 132 7.40 -6.20 28.82
C PRO A 132 6.03 -6.01 29.51
N GLY A 133 4.91 -5.76 28.80
CA GLY A 133 3.66 -5.55 29.55
C GLY A 133 2.33 -5.33 28.82
N THR A 134 2.22 -5.35 27.48
CA THR A 134 0.92 -5.14 26.82
C THR A 134 0.22 -6.47 26.50
N LEU A 135 -0.93 -6.73 27.13
CA LEU A 135 -1.73 -7.94 26.87
C LEU A 135 -2.64 -7.79 25.65
N LYS A 136 -2.74 -8.86 24.86
CA LYS A 136 -3.57 -8.92 23.66
C LYS A 136 -4.39 -10.21 23.55
N PHE A 137 -5.68 -10.08 23.24
CA PHE A 137 -6.53 -11.20 22.83
C PHE A 137 -6.06 -11.76 21.49
N SER A 138 -5.78 -13.06 21.43
CA SER A 138 -5.01 -13.64 20.33
C SER A 138 -5.64 -14.86 19.65
N ASN A 139 -6.88 -15.24 19.97
CA ASN A 139 -7.52 -16.41 19.36
C ASN A 139 -9.04 -16.25 19.29
N PHE A 140 -9.55 -15.97 18.09
CA PHE A 140 -10.96 -15.69 17.83
C PHE A 140 -11.70 -16.85 17.16
N CYS A 141 -11.15 -18.06 17.19
CA CYS A 141 -11.79 -19.22 16.56
C CYS A 141 -13.20 -19.51 17.10
N LEU A 142 -13.44 -19.25 18.39
CA LEU A 142 -14.72 -19.50 19.07
C LEU A 142 -15.49 -18.22 19.45
N ALA A 143 -14.93 -17.06 19.10
CA ALA A 143 -15.63 -15.79 19.29
C ALA A 143 -16.85 -15.74 18.36
N LYS A 144 -17.87 -14.99 18.73
CA LYS A 144 -19.09 -14.85 17.92
C LYS A 144 -19.78 -13.53 18.14
N VAL A 145 -20.67 -13.15 17.23
CA VAL A 145 -21.54 -12.00 17.45
C VAL A 145 -22.65 -12.39 18.44
N GLU A 146 -23.05 -11.46 19.30
CA GLU A 146 -24.13 -11.70 20.26
C GLU A 146 -25.42 -12.16 19.55
N GLY A 147 -25.99 -13.29 20.01
CA GLY A 147 -27.17 -13.92 19.41
C GLY A 147 -26.90 -14.79 18.18
N GLU A 148 -25.65 -14.98 17.77
CA GLU A 148 -25.27 -15.84 16.64
C GLU A 148 -25.16 -17.32 17.04
N ASN A 149 -25.64 -18.21 16.17
CA ASN A 149 -25.43 -19.65 16.29
C ASN A 149 -24.13 -20.07 15.58
N LEU A 150 -23.05 -20.19 16.37
CA LEU A 150 -21.73 -20.54 15.83
C LEU A 150 -21.68 -21.96 15.23
N GLU A 151 -22.52 -22.89 15.71
CA GLU A 151 -22.60 -24.25 15.15
C GLU A 151 -23.14 -24.23 13.71
N GLU A 152 -24.13 -23.39 13.44
CA GLU A 152 -24.72 -23.19 12.11
C GLU A 152 -23.72 -22.53 11.16
N PHE A 153 -23.01 -21.50 11.62
CA PHE A 153 -21.94 -20.87 10.85
C PHE A 153 -20.85 -21.88 10.47
N PHE A 154 -20.40 -22.73 11.39
CA PHE A 154 -19.38 -23.74 11.11
C PHE A 154 -19.86 -24.78 10.10
N ALA A 155 -21.14 -25.16 10.16
CA ALA A 155 -21.74 -26.08 9.21
C ALA A 155 -21.81 -25.50 7.80
N LEU A 156 -22.18 -24.21 7.67
CA LEU A 156 -22.23 -23.51 6.38
C LEU A 156 -20.86 -23.46 5.70
N VAL A 157 -19.81 -23.07 6.43
CA VAL A 157 -18.44 -23.00 5.88
C VAL A 157 -17.90 -24.39 5.52
N ALA A 158 -18.29 -25.44 6.24
CA ALA A 158 -17.87 -26.80 5.95
C ALA A 158 -18.58 -27.40 4.72
N ALA A 159 -19.80 -26.96 4.41
CA ALA A 159 -20.60 -27.49 3.30
C ALA A 159 -20.10 -27.02 1.92
N GLU A 160 -19.45 -25.86 1.82
CA GLU A 160 -18.99 -25.27 0.54
C GLU A 160 -17.88 -26.06 -0.17
N GLU A 161 -17.22 -27.02 0.48
CA GLU A 161 -16.08 -27.77 -0.08
C GLU A 161 -16.34 -29.27 -0.30
N GLY A 162 -17.48 -29.80 0.15
CA GLY A 162 -17.80 -31.22 0.09
C GLY A 162 -18.77 -31.57 -1.04
N GLY A 163 -18.27 -31.83 -2.25
CA GLY A 163 -19.02 -32.60 -3.24
C GLY A 163 -19.10 -34.06 -2.82
N GLY A 164 -20.07 -34.43 -1.98
CA GLY A 164 -20.27 -35.81 -1.56
C GLY A 164 -21.24 -36.00 -0.40
N ASP A 165 -22.40 -36.59 -0.72
CA ASP A 165 -23.46 -37.05 0.17
C ASP A 165 -22.92 -37.86 1.37
N SER A 166 -22.92 -37.25 2.55
CA SER A 166 -22.54 -37.92 3.80
C SER A 166 -23.30 -37.37 5.00
N GLY A 167 -24.50 -37.92 5.23
CA GLY A 167 -25.20 -38.03 6.52
C GLY A 167 -25.28 -36.77 7.41
N GLU A 168 -26.34 -35.97 7.23
CA GLU A 168 -26.69 -34.77 8.02
C GLU A 168 -26.58 -34.91 9.55
N ASN A 169 -26.76 -36.13 10.10
CA ASN A 169 -26.77 -36.37 11.54
C ASN A 169 -25.38 -36.58 12.17
N VAL A 170 -24.35 -36.94 11.40
CA VAL A 170 -22.97 -37.12 11.91
C VAL A 170 -22.21 -35.79 11.91
N LEU A 171 -22.45 -34.93 10.91
CA LEU A 171 -21.91 -33.57 10.82
C LEU A 171 -22.37 -32.70 12.00
N LYS A 172 -23.68 -32.66 12.32
CA LYS A 172 -24.21 -31.85 13.45
C LYS A 172 -23.62 -32.26 14.81
N LYS A 173 -23.43 -33.57 15.05
CA LYS A 173 -22.87 -34.09 16.31
C LYS A 173 -21.37 -33.83 16.44
N SER A 174 -20.64 -33.85 15.32
CA SER A 174 -19.21 -33.50 15.24
C SER A 174 -18.98 -31.99 15.47
N MET A 175 -19.82 -31.12 14.90
CA MET A 175 -19.67 -29.65 15.05
C MET A 175 -19.94 -29.15 16.47
N LYS A 176 -20.91 -29.74 17.19
CA LYS A 176 -21.16 -29.43 18.62
C LYS A 176 -19.96 -29.71 19.55
N SER A 177 -19.06 -30.60 19.14
CA SER A 177 -17.80 -30.87 19.85
C SER A 177 -16.74 -29.79 19.56
N ARG A 178 -16.72 -29.23 18.35
CA ARG A 178 -15.71 -28.26 17.89
C ARG A 178 -15.91 -26.85 18.44
N VAL A 179 -17.13 -26.53 18.89
CA VAL A 179 -17.50 -25.20 19.43
C VAL A 179 -17.27 -25.09 20.95
N LYS A 180 -16.82 -26.17 21.61
CA LYS A 180 -16.62 -26.16 23.07
C LYS A 180 -15.19 -25.78 23.43
N GLY A 181 -15.04 -24.65 24.13
CA GLY A 181 -13.80 -24.20 24.77
C GLY A 181 -13.49 -24.93 26.08
N SER A 182 -12.56 -24.39 26.87
CA SER A 182 -12.21 -24.97 28.18
C SER A 182 -13.33 -24.76 29.19
N PRO A 183 -13.80 -25.80 29.91
CA PRO A 183 -14.86 -25.66 30.91
C PRO A 183 -14.42 -24.90 32.18
N ILE A 184 -13.11 -24.68 32.36
CA ILE A 184 -12.51 -24.11 33.59
C ILE A 184 -12.94 -22.65 33.83
N TYR A 185 -13.13 -21.88 32.76
CA TYR A 185 -13.47 -20.45 32.83
C TYR A 185 -14.94 -20.18 32.51
N THR A 186 -15.74 -21.23 32.31
CA THR A 186 -17.12 -21.14 31.85
C THR A 186 -18.04 -20.67 32.96
N ALA A 187 -18.92 -19.72 32.64
CA ALA A 187 -19.88 -19.17 33.60
C ALA A 187 -20.99 -20.17 33.97
N PRO A 188 -21.56 -20.10 35.20
CA PRO A 188 -22.57 -21.04 35.70
C PRO A 188 -23.81 -21.16 34.81
N GLU A 189 -24.25 -20.05 34.22
CA GLU A 189 -25.39 -20.01 33.30
C GLU A 189 -25.11 -20.78 32.01
N ILE A 190 -23.90 -20.71 31.47
CA ILE A 190 -23.47 -21.45 30.27
C ILE A 190 -23.41 -22.96 30.56
N VAL A 191 -22.94 -23.33 31.75
CA VAL A 191 -22.96 -24.73 32.22
C VAL A 191 -24.40 -25.26 32.35
N ARG A 192 -25.34 -24.40 32.73
CA ARG A 192 -26.79 -24.70 32.76
C ARG A 192 -27.46 -24.70 31.38
N GLY A 193 -26.71 -24.38 30.33
CA GLY A 193 -27.17 -24.45 28.94
C GLY A 193 -27.73 -23.14 28.37
N THR A 194 -27.51 -21.99 29.02
CA THR A 194 -27.77 -20.69 28.39
C THR A 194 -26.69 -20.34 27.38
N ASP A 195 -27.00 -19.43 26.46
CA ASP A 195 -26.02 -18.96 25.48
C ASP A 195 -25.05 -17.93 26.07
N PHE A 196 -23.90 -17.75 25.41
CA PHE A 196 -22.88 -16.76 25.80
C PHE A 196 -23.44 -15.34 25.76
N SER A 197 -23.01 -14.53 26.74
CA SER A 197 -23.38 -13.13 26.89
C SER A 197 -22.18 -12.30 27.37
N ILE A 198 -22.34 -10.97 27.38
CA ILE A 198 -21.35 -10.05 27.96
C ILE A 198 -21.03 -10.44 29.42
N ALA A 199 -22.04 -10.80 30.21
CA ALA A 199 -21.87 -11.21 31.60
C ALA A 199 -21.01 -12.48 31.73
N SER A 200 -21.15 -13.43 30.80
CA SER A 200 -20.35 -14.66 30.81
C SER A 200 -18.86 -14.40 30.49
N ASP A 201 -18.56 -13.45 29.60
CA ASP A 201 -17.16 -13.01 29.35
C ASP A 201 -16.57 -12.30 30.59
N LEU A 202 -17.38 -11.51 31.31
CA LEU A 202 -16.95 -10.86 32.55
C LEU A 202 -16.67 -11.86 33.68
N TRP A 203 -17.47 -12.94 33.77
CA TRP A 203 -17.18 -14.06 34.66
C TRP A 203 -15.82 -14.69 34.32
N SER A 204 -15.57 -15.02 33.05
CA SER A 204 -14.30 -15.60 32.63
C SER A 204 -13.11 -14.66 32.89
N LEU A 205 -13.30 -13.34 32.75
CA LEU A 205 -12.32 -12.34 33.18
C LEU A 205 -12.06 -12.39 34.69
N GLY A 206 -13.10 -12.53 35.51
CA GLY A 206 -12.97 -12.73 36.96
C GLY A 206 -12.14 -13.96 37.30
N CYS A 207 -12.38 -15.09 36.63
CA CYS A 207 -11.59 -16.31 36.79
C CYS A 207 -10.11 -16.09 36.40
N LEU A 208 -9.86 -15.36 35.31
CA LEU A 208 -8.51 -15.06 34.85
C LEU A 208 -7.76 -14.15 35.83
N LEU A 209 -8.39 -13.09 36.34
CA LEU A 209 -7.80 -12.21 37.35
C LEU A 209 -7.50 -12.97 38.65
N TYR A 210 -8.39 -13.86 39.07
CA TYR A 210 -8.18 -14.74 40.22
C TYR A 210 -6.94 -15.63 40.01
N GLU A 211 -6.81 -16.23 38.83
CA GLU A 211 -5.69 -17.11 38.50
C GLU A 211 -4.36 -16.36 38.41
N MET A 212 -4.35 -15.17 37.82
CA MET A 212 -3.16 -14.31 37.76
C MET A 212 -2.60 -14.01 39.16
N PHE A 213 -3.47 -13.74 40.12
CA PHE A 213 -3.06 -13.44 41.50
C PHE A 213 -2.70 -14.69 42.31
N SER A 214 -3.47 -15.78 42.18
CA SER A 214 -3.32 -16.96 43.03
C SER A 214 -2.44 -18.07 42.43
N GLY A 215 -2.17 -18.02 41.12
CA GLY A 215 -1.44 -19.05 40.38
C GLY A 215 -2.26 -20.27 39.98
N LYS A 216 -3.56 -20.28 40.25
CA LYS A 216 -4.48 -21.39 39.94
C LYS A 216 -5.88 -20.86 39.66
N PRO A 217 -6.66 -21.49 38.77
CA PRO A 217 -8.04 -21.07 38.52
C PRO A 217 -8.89 -21.23 39.79
N PRO A 218 -9.98 -20.44 39.94
CA PRO A 218 -10.86 -20.51 41.11
C PRO A 218 -11.55 -21.87 41.24
N PHE A 219 -11.82 -22.54 40.12
CA PHE A 219 -12.45 -23.85 40.07
C PHE A 219 -11.58 -24.81 39.27
N PHE A 220 -11.26 -25.97 39.85
CA PHE A 220 -10.48 -27.00 39.18
C PHE A 220 -10.85 -28.40 39.70
N SER A 221 -10.98 -29.36 38.80
CA SER A 221 -11.03 -30.79 39.10
C SER A 221 -10.61 -31.59 37.86
N ASP A 222 -10.05 -32.77 38.06
CA ASP A 222 -9.76 -33.75 37.02
C ASP A 222 -11.04 -34.34 36.41
N SER A 223 -12.16 -34.30 37.14
CA SER A 223 -13.48 -34.76 36.69
C SER A 223 -14.34 -33.59 36.24
N VAL A 224 -14.81 -33.62 34.99
CA VAL A 224 -15.70 -32.59 34.41
C VAL A 224 -16.98 -32.43 35.24
N SER A 225 -17.53 -33.52 35.78
CA SER A 225 -18.75 -33.48 36.60
C SER A 225 -18.50 -32.75 37.93
N GLU A 226 -17.35 -32.98 38.56
CA GLU A 226 -16.98 -32.31 39.81
C GLU A 226 -16.63 -30.83 39.54
N LEU A 227 -15.95 -30.52 38.44
CA LEU A 227 -15.69 -29.14 38.02
C LEU A 227 -16.99 -28.35 37.83
N ILE A 228 -17.99 -28.95 37.18
CA ILE A 228 -19.33 -28.37 37.03
C ILE A 228 -19.98 -28.13 38.40
N GLU A 229 -19.88 -29.08 39.32
CA GLU A 229 -20.41 -28.92 40.68
C GLU A 229 -19.74 -27.75 41.42
N LYS A 230 -18.41 -27.62 41.31
CA LYS A 230 -17.65 -26.51 41.89
C LYS A 230 -18.07 -25.16 41.31
N ILE A 231 -18.17 -25.03 39.99
CA ILE A 231 -18.64 -23.80 39.33
C ILE A 231 -20.05 -23.41 39.81
N LEU A 232 -20.93 -24.38 40.02
CA LEU A 232 -22.32 -24.12 40.41
C LEU A 232 -22.50 -23.81 41.90
N TYR A 233 -21.64 -24.32 42.79
CA TYR A 233 -21.90 -24.32 44.24
C TYR A 233 -20.73 -23.86 45.13
N GLU A 234 -19.47 -23.92 44.69
CA GLU A 234 -18.30 -23.55 45.50
C GLU A 234 -18.05 -22.04 45.46
N ASP A 235 -17.69 -21.45 46.59
CA ASP A 235 -17.30 -20.03 46.69
C ASP A 235 -15.76 -19.94 46.76
N PRO A 236 -15.09 -19.37 45.75
CA PRO A 236 -13.64 -19.43 45.63
C PRO A 236 -12.91 -18.33 46.41
N LEU A 237 -13.62 -17.35 47.00
CA LEU A 237 -12.97 -16.19 47.63
C LEU A 237 -12.55 -16.43 49.09
N PRO A 238 -11.42 -15.82 49.54
CA PRO A 238 -10.51 -14.93 48.81
C PRO A 238 -9.44 -15.69 48.02
N PRO A 239 -8.82 -15.09 46.97
CA PRO A 239 -7.71 -15.70 46.26
C PRO A 239 -6.47 -15.76 47.17
N ILE A 240 -5.90 -16.95 47.32
CA ILE A 240 -4.71 -17.18 48.15
C ILE A 240 -3.53 -17.54 47.23
N PRO A 241 -2.42 -16.77 47.23
CA PRO A 241 -1.19 -17.12 46.52
C PRO A 241 -0.66 -18.47 46.98
N LYS A 242 0.03 -19.20 46.08
CA LYS A 242 0.66 -20.48 46.43
C LYS A 242 1.69 -20.35 47.56
N ASP A 243 2.45 -19.26 47.58
CA ASP A 243 3.36 -18.94 48.68
C ASP A 243 2.65 -18.11 49.76
N SER A 244 2.42 -18.76 50.90
CA SER A 244 1.78 -18.15 52.08
C SER A 244 2.55 -16.99 52.74
N SER A 245 3.80 -16.75 52.31
CA SER A 245 4.64 -15.66 52.82
C SER A 245 4.37 -14.30 52.15
N LEU A 246 3.56 -14.28 51.08
CA LEU A 246 3.29 -13.10 50.26
C LEU A 246 2.11 -12.25 50.77
N PRO A 247 2.02 -10.98 50.32
CA PRO A 247 0.90 -10.12 50.65
C PRO A 247 -0.45 -10.74 50.23
N LYS A 248 -1.43 -10.68 51.14
CA LYS A 248 -2.82 -11.07 50.85
C LYS A 248 -3.46 -10.05 49.90
N ALA A 249 -4.45 -10.50 49.13
CA ALA A 249 -5.26 -9.64 48.27
C ALA A 249 -5.87 -8.47 49.06
N SER A 250 -5.88 -7.28 48.45
CA SER A 250 -6.56 -6.13 49.01
C SER A 250 -8.08 -6.34 49.07
N SER A 251 -8.75 -5.63 49.97
CA SER A 251 -10.22 -5.64 50.05
C SER A 251 -10.87 -5.22 48.73
N ASP A 252 -10.25 -4.29 47.99
CA ASP A 252 -10.76 -3.78 46.73
C ASP A 252 -10.67 -4.84 45.63
N PHE A 253 -9.58 -5.60 45.59
CA PHE A 253 -9.42 -6.70 44.64
C PHE A 253 -10.38 -7.86 44.96
N ILE A 254 -10.58 -8.18 46.24
CA ILE A 254 -11.57 -9.18 46.67
C ILE A 254 -12.98 -8.75 46.27
N ASN A 255 -13.35 -7.48 46.51
CA ASN A 255 -14.65 -6.93 46.12
C ASN A 255 -14.86 -6.92 44.60
N LEU A 256 -13.80 -6.69 43.82
CA LEU A 256 -13.86 -6.77 42.36
C LEU A 256 -14.14 -8.21 41.90
N LEU A 257 -13.41 -9.19 42.45
CA LEU A 257 -13.63 -10.60 42.12
C LEU A 257 -15.01 -11.08 42.59
N ASP A 258 -15.47 -10.65 43.76
CA ASP A 258 -16.82 -10.93 44.25
C ASP A 258 -17.89 -10.42 43.30
N GLY A 259 -17.69 -9.22 42.72
CA GLY A 259 -18.60 -8.67 41.72
C GLY A 259 -18.61 -9.42 40.38
N LEU A 260 -17.45 -9.92 39.92
CA LEU A 260 -17.32 -10.63 38.64
C LEU A 260 -17.71 -12.12 38.73
N LEU A 261 -17.50 -12.75 39.90
CA LEU A 261 -17.77 -14.17 40.16
C LEU A 261 -19.15 -14.39 40.83
N GLN A 262 -20.14 -13.55 40.50
CA GLN A 262 -21.53 -13.75 40.91
C GLN A 262 -22.21 -14.81 40.03
N ARG A 263 -22.82 -15.82 40.66
CA ARG A 263 -23.51 -16.91 39.92
C ARG A 263 -24.81 -16.50 39.24
N ASP A 264 -25.34 -15.34 39.61
CA ASP A 264 -26.51 -14.73 38.98
C ASP A 264 -26.03 -13.64 38.02
N PRO A 265 -26.16 -13.83 36.69
CA PRO A 265 -25.65 -12.88 35.70
C PRO A 265 -26.33 -11.51 35.79
N GLN A 266 -27.52 -11.41 36.38
CA GLN A 266 -28.20 -10.12 36.61
C GLN A 266 -27.61 -9.32 37.79
N LYS A 267 -26.84 -9.98 38.66
CA LYS A 267 -26.13 -9.36 39.79
C LYS A 267 -24.67 -9.07 39.51
N SER A 268 -24.13 -9.61 38.41
CA SER A 268 -22.82 -9.23 37.90
C SER A 268 -22.85 -7.76 37.51
N ARG A 269 -22.03 -6.93 38.17
CA ARG A 269 -22.09 -5.47 38.00
C ARG A 269 -21.70 -5.07 36.57
N ASP A 270 -22.50 -4.20 35.95
CA ASP A 270 -22.07 -3.47 34.76
C ASP A 270 -20.75 -2.73 35.08
N VAL A 271 -19.73 -2.93 34.25
CA VAL A 271 -18.36 -2.35 34.40
C VAL A 271 -18.39 -0.81 34.54
N LYS A 272 -19.52 -0.16 34.22
CA LYS A 272 -19.75 1.28 34.43
C LYS A 272 -19.90 1.70 35.89
N GLU A 273 -20.16 0.80 36.84
CA GLU A 273 -20.45 1.14 38.24
C GLU A 273 -19.47 0.57 39.27
N CYS A 274 -18.29 0.07 38.86
CA CYS A 274 -17.22 -0.18 39.83
C CYS A 274 -16.67 1.17 40.36
N PRO A 275 -16.73 1.46 41.67
CA PRO A 275 -16.06 2.62 42.21
C PRO A 275 -14.56 2.31 42.17
N GLY A 276 -13.84 2.93 41.24
CA GLY A 276 -12.38 2.92 41.30
C GLY A 276 -11.90 3.49 42.65
N PRO A 277 -10.67 3.17 43.09
CA PRO A 277 -10.06 3.91 44.18
C PRO A 277 -10.15 5.40 43.85
N GLN A 278 -10.42 6.22 44.87
CA GLN A 278 -10.92 7.60 44.81
C GLN A 278 -10.07 8.62 44.03
N ASP A 279 -9.06 8.21 43.27
CA ASP A 279 -8.21 9.06 42.45
C ASP A 279 -8.61 9.12 40.95
N SER A 280 -9.72 8.47 40.56
CA SER A 280 -10.17 8.44 39.15
C SER A 280 -11.29 9.43 38.80
N LYS A 281 -11.82 10.19 39.78
CA LYS A 281 -12.93 11.14 39.56
C LYS A 281 -12.52 12.59 39.31
N GLU A 282 -11.23 12.94 39.36
CA GLU A 282 -10.76 14.31 39.08
C GLU A 282 -10.17 14.52 37.66
N LEU A 283 -10.18 13.50 36.79
CA LEU A 283 -9.66 13.63 35.41
C LEU A 283 -10.73 13.79 34.32
N LEU A 284 -12.02 13.96 34.68
CA LEU A 284 -13.12 14.12 33.70
C LEU A 284 -14.04 15.33 33.94
N GLN A 285 -13.58 16.35 34.67
CA GLN A 285 -14.14 17.70 34.63
C GLN A 285 -12.93 18.65 34.54
N ASN A 286 -12.82 19.56 33.58
CA ASN A 286 -13.62 20.78 33.56
C ASN A 286 -13.47 21.55 32.21
N PRO A 287 -14.01 22.77 32.02
CA PRO A 287 -15.08 23.07 31.07
C PRO A 287 -14.66 23.97 29.89
N GLN A 288 -15.42 23.93 28.79
CA GLN A 288 -15.96 25.10 28.07
C GLN A 288 -16.62 24.63 26.77
N SER A 289 -17.88 24.21 26.88
CA SER A 289 -18.84 24.34 25.79
C SER A 289 -19.51 25.71 25.93
N GLY A 290 -19.08 26.65 25.09
CA GLY A 290 -19.89 27.81 24.73
C GLY A 290 -21.07 27.33 23.89
N GLN A 291 -22.26 27.76 24.28
CA GLN A 291 -23.57 27.42 23.73
C GLN A 291 -23.63 27.33 22.19
N ALA A 292 -24.14 26.19 21.69
CA ALA A 292 -24.94 26.18 20.46
C ALA A 292 -26.04 25.11 20.55
N LYS A 293 -27.25 25.52 20.20
CA LYS A 293 -28.53 24.84 20.37
C LYS A 293 -28.59 23.49 19.62
N GLY A 294 -29.29 22.55 20.25
CA GLY A 294 -29.33 21.16 19.84
C GLY A 294 -30.00 20.85 18.50
N GLN A 295 -29.65 19.68 17.99
CA GLN A 295 -30.51 18.80 17.21
C GLN A 295 -30.25 17.37 17.64
N LYS A 296 -31.30 16.69 18.11
CA LYS A 296 -31.34 15.25 18.31
C LYS A 296 -31.36 14.58 16.94
N SER A 297 -30.42 13.68 16.69
CA SER A 297 -30.63 12.57 15.76
C SER A 297 -29.83 11.36 16.26
N GLY A 298 -30.54 10.38 16.82
CA GLY A 298 -29.97 9.07 17.08
C GLY A 298 -29.80 8.33 15.75
N GLN A 299 -28.59 7.81 15.50
CA GLN A 299 -28.35 6.79 14.50
C GLN A 299 -27.47 5.71 15.14
N ARG A 300 -28.09 4.55 15.42
CA ARG A 300 -27.37 3.29 15.63
C ARG A 300 -26.65 2.97 14.31
N LEU A 301 -25.33 2.86 14.34
CA LEU A 301 -24.56 2.27 13.25
C LEU A 301 -24.80 0.75 13.29
N SER A 302 -25.74 0.27 12.48
CA SER A 302 -25.93 -1.15 12.21
C SER A 302 -25.03 -1.55 11.04
N HIS A 303 -23.78 -1.96 11.32
CA HIS A 303 -23.05 -2.81 10.38
C HIS A 303 -23.57 -4.24 10.57
N SER A 304 -24.17 -4.83 9.53
CA SER A 304 -24.60 -6.22 9.58
C SER A 304 -23.38 -7.12 9.42
N PHE A 305 -22.97 -7.82 10.48
CA PHE A 305 -22.01 -8.93 10.41
C PHE A 305 -22.62 -10.21 9.79
N ARG A 306 -23.82 -10.12 9.19
CA ARG A 306 -24.42 -11.20 8.42
C ARG A 306 -23.75 -11.27 7.06
N LEU A 307 -23.16 -12.42 6.77
CA LEU A 307 -22.51 -12.72 5.50
C LEU A 307 -23.60 -12.93 4.44
N GLU A 308 -23.88 -11.92 3.60
CA GLU A 308 -24.85 -12.03 2.48
C GLU A 308 -24.27 -12.79 1.27
N ASN A 309 -22.94 -12.92 1.19
CA ASN A 309 -22.24 -13.75 0.21
C ASN A 309 -20.91 -14.31 0.78
N PRO A 310 -20.76 -15.63 0.99
CA PRO A 310 -19.53 -16.25 1.50
C PRO A 310 -18.31 -16.18 0.55
N THR A 311 -18.50 -15.72 -0.68
CA THR A 311 -17.44 -15.62 -1.70
C THR A 311 -16.42 -14.50 -1.44
N ASP A 312 -16.76 -13.47 -0.67
CA ASP A 312 -15.90 -12.29 -0.44
C ASP A 312 -14.78 -12.54 0.57
N LEU A 313 -14.88 -13.60 1.36
CA LEU A 313 -13.86 -14.06 2.32
C LEU A 313 -13.23 -15.37 1.84
N ARG A 314 -12.79 -15.45 0.59
CA ARG A 314 -11.98 -16.59 0.12
C ARG A 314 -10.48 -16.36 0.34
N PRO A 315 -9.73 -17.41 0.75
CA PRO A 315 -8.29 -17.31 0.85
C PRO A 315 -7.66 -17.18 -0.54
N LYS A 316 -6.57 -16.42 -0.66
CA LYS A 316 -5.86 -16.22 -1.94
C LYS A 316 -5.24 -17.56 -2.39
N SER A 317 -5.70 -18.13 -3.52
CA SER A 317 -5.22 -19.41 -4.10
C SER A 317 -4.07 -19.23 -5.10
N THR A 318 -3.25 -20.27 -5.29
CA THR A 318 -2.07 -20.25 -6.17
C THR A 318 -2.25 -21.16 -7.39
N VAL A 319 -2.83 -20.64 -8.47
CA VAL A 319 -2.69 -21.17 -9.84
C VAL A 319 -2.59 -19.99 -10.81
N GLY A 320 -1.49 -19.93 -11.58
CA GLY A 320 -1.38 -19.13 -12.82
C GLY A 320 -1.18 -17.61 -12.72
N GLY A 321 0.08 -17.18 -12.62
CA GLY A 321 0.64 -15.97 -13.25
C GLY A 321 -0.06 -14.61 -13.06
N LYS A 322 0.26 -13.88 -11.99
CA LYS A 322 0.33 -12.41 -11.94
C LYS A 322 1.00 -11.94 -10.64
N LEU A 323 2.18 -11.33 -10.79
CA LEU A 323 3.01 -10.82 -9.70
C LEU A 323 2.39 -9.55 -9.10
N ASN A 324 2.00 -9.60 -7.82
CA ASN A 324 1.76 -8.39 -7.02
C ASN A 324 2.15 -8.59 -5.54
N GLU A 325 3.36 -8.13 -5.28
CA GLU A 325 3.89 -7.38 -4.14
C GLU A 325 3.13 -7.27 -2.80
N SER A 326 3.85 -7.70 -1.75
CA SER A 326 4.35 -6.91 -0.61
C SER A 326 3.41 -6.02 0.24
N MET A 327 3.41 -6.25 1.54
CA MET A 327 2.63 -5.55 2.56
C MET A 327 3.16 -5.83 3.97
N PHE A 328 4.13 -5.05 4.43
CA PHE A 328 4.57 -5.16 5.81
C PHE A 328 5.36 -3.88 6.13
N LEU A 329 4.92 -3.03 7.08
CA LEU A 329 5.73 -2.69 8.25
C LEU A 329 5.01 -2.16 9.51
N LEU A 330 5.17 -2.90 10.63
CA LEU A 330 5.12 -2.45 12.02
C LEU A 330 6.56 -2.48 12.56
N SER A 331 7.10 -1.32 12.92
CA SER A 331 8.11 -1.23 13.97
C SER A 331 7.95 0.07 14.76
N SER A 332 8.17 -0.11 16.05
CA SER A 332 7.86 0.75 17.19
C SER A 332 8.83 1.91 17.44
N ARG A 333 8.33 2.87 18.25
CA ARG A 333 8.98 3.87 19.13
C ARG A 333 9.16 5.28 18.54
N PRO A 334 9.39 6.31 19.38
CA PRO A 334 8.84 6.66 20.69
C PRO A 334 8.12 8.04 20.64
N THR A 335 7.28 8.33 21.62
CA THR A 335 6.55 9.59 21.80
C THR A 335 7.48 10.81 22.00
N PRO A 336 7.26 11.92 21.27
CA PRO A 336 7.54 13.26 21.77
C PRO A 336 6.22 13.98 22.08
N ARG A 337 6.14 14.54 23.29
CA ARG A 337 5.15 15.55 23.64
C ARG A 337 5.45 16.81 22.80
N THR A 338 4.45 17.32 22.09
CA THR A 338 4.50 18.68 21.56
C THR A 338 3.16 19.38 21.77
N SER A 339 3.32 20.61 22.21
CA SER A 339 2.36 21.59 22.68
C SER A 339 1.47 22.15 21.58
N THR A 340 0.20 22.32 21.91
CA THR A 340 -0.78 23.23 21.33
C THR A 340 -0.29 24.68 21.36
N VAL A 341 -0.24 25.33 20.19
CA VAL A 341 -0.34 26.80 20.05
C VAL A 341 -1.12 27.11 18.78
N VAL A 342 -2.35 27.59 18.96
CA VAL A 342 -3.17 28.24 17.94
C VAL A 342 -2.79 29.73 17.94
N ALA A 343 -2.39 30.26 16.79
CA ALA A 343 -2.24 31.70 16.59
C ALA A 343 -3.39 32.21 15.73
N LEU A 344 -4.21 33.07 16.33
CA LEU A 344 -5.28 33.85 15.69
C LEU A 344 -4.66 34.97 14.84
N GLY A 345 -5.11 35.09 13.59
CA GLY A 345 -4.96 36.29 12.77
C GLY A 345 -6.31 37.00 12.60
N PRO A 346 -6.36 38.34 12.56
CA PRO A 346 -7.61 39.12 12.59
C PRO A 346 -8.30 39.13 11.23
N GLY A 347 -9.63 39.21 11.27
CA GLY A 347 -10.49 39.15 10.09
C GLY A 347 -10.67 40.49 9.37
N GLU A 348 -11.29 40.39 8.19
CA GLU A 348 -12.11 41.44 7.58
C GLU A 348 -13.09 40.80 6.58
N ASP A 349 -14.36 41.12 6.83
CA ASP A 349 -15.53 41.33 5.98
C ASP A 349 -16.18 40.27 5.06
N MET A 350 -17.51 40.21 5.28
CA MET A 350 -18.53 39.48 4.56
C MET A 350 -18.86 40.10 3.20
N THR A 351 -19.28 39.26 2.24
CA THR A 351 -20.54 39.49 1.51
C THR A 351 -21.09 38.18 0.92
N GLN A 352 -22.42 38.14 0.90
CA GLN A 352 -23.29 37.01 0.55
C GLN A 352 -23.31 36.74 -0.96
N ASN A 353 -23.46 35.47 -1.34
CA ASN A 353 -24.47 35.00 -2.30
C ASN A 353 -24.53 33.46 -2.35
N SER A 354 -25.74 32.92 -2.35
CA SER A 354 -26.09 31.54 -2.77
C SER A 354 -26.61 31.59 -4.23
N PRO A 355 -26.96 30.49 -4.94
CA PRO A 355 -27.00 29.06 -4.57
C PRO A 355 -26.47 28.09 -5.67
N GLN A 356 -26.51 26.77 -5.40
CA GLN A 356 -26.94 25.66 -6.30
C GLN A 356 -26.07 24.40 -6.31
N LYS A 357 -26.80 23.28 -6.37
CA LYS A 357 -26.39 21.87 -6.37
C LYS A 357 -25.47 21.55 -7.56
N THR A 358 -24.36 20.85 -7.31
CA THR A 358 -23.80 19.79 -8.17
C THR A 358 -22.70 19.03 -7.43
N SER A 359 -22.68 17.72 -7.65
CA SER A 359 -21.73 16.69 -7.19
C SER A 359 -20.25 17.04 -7.39
N PRO A 360 -19.32 16.70 -6.47
CA PRO A 360 -17.90 16.88 -6.72
C PRO A 360 -17.27 15.59 -7.28
N LEU A 361 -17.14 15.54 -8.61
CA LEU A 361 -16.01 14.88 -9.26
C LEU A 361 -14.97 15.99 -9.47
N THR A 362 -13.90 16.00 -8.69
CA THR A 362 -12.87 17.04 -8.73
C THR A 362 -12.11 16.99 -10.06
N LYS A 363 -12.50 17.88 -10.99
CA LYS A 363 -11.63 18.37 -12.06
C LYS A 363 -10.41 19.04 -11.41
N ILE A 364 -9.22 18.46 -11.61
CA ILE A 364 -7.96 19.13 -11.31
C ILE A 364 -7.80 20.24 -12.36
N THR A 365 -8.01 21.49 -11.95
CA THR A 365 -7.69 22.68 -12.75
C THR A 365 -6.19 22.72 -13.04
N SER A 366 -5.85 22.67 -14.33
CA SER A 366 -4.54 22.87 -14.94
C SER A 366 -4.08 24.34 -14.85
N GLY A 367 -3.80 24.81 -13.64
CA GLY A 367 -3.11 26.09 -13.43
C GLY A 367 -1.61 25.93 -13.57
N HIS A 368 -0.99 26.59 -14.57
CA HIS A 368 0.47 26.72 -14.67
C HIS A 368 0.99 27.51 -13.46
N LEU A 369 1.57 26.83 -12.46
CA LEU A 369 2.33 27.49 -11.40
C LEU A 369 3.59 28.10 -12.01
N SER A 370 3.92 29.34 -11.64
CA SER A 370 5.18 29.94 -12.07
C SER A 370 6.36 29.20 -11.41
N GLN A 371 7.54 29.22 -12.04
CA GLN A 371 8.75 28.61 -11.45
C GLN A 371 9.07 29.22 -10.07
N GLN A 372 8.74 30.50 -9.85
CA GLN A 372 8.93 31.17 -8.57
C GLN A 372 7.99 30.63 -7.47
N ASP A 373 6.73 30.33 -7.81
CA ASP A 373 5.76 29.75 -6.86
C ASP A 373 6.13 28.30 -6.48
N LEU A 374 6.71 27.55 -7.43
CA LEU A 374 7.22 26.20 -7.17
C LEU A 374 8.41 26.25 -6.20
N GLU A 375 9.39 27.13 -6.46
CA GLU A 375 10.55 27.31 -5.59
C GLU A 375 10.16 27.80 -4.17
N SER A 376 9.16 28.67 -4.03
CA SER A 376 8.66 29.09 -2.71
C SER A 376 8.04 27.94 -1.93
N LEU A 377 7.19 27.14 -2.57
CA LEU A 377 6.55 25.98 -1.93
C LEU A 377 7.59 24.91 -1.55
N MET A 378 8.62 24.71 -2.38
CA MET A 378 9.73 23.81 -2.07
C MET A 378 10.55 24.29 -0.86
N ARG A 379 10.70 25.61 -0.68
CA ARG A 379 11.39 26.18 0.50
C ARG A 379 10.64 25.93 1.81
N GLU A 380 9.31 25.98 1.78
CA GLU A 380 8.47 25.66 2.94
C GLU A 380 8.59 24.19 3.38
N LEU A 381 8.89 23.29 2.44
CA LEU A 381 9.00 21.85 2.67
C LEU A 381 10.39 21.38 3.13
N ILE A 382 11.40 22.27 3.25
CA ILE A 382 12.77 21.86 3.61
C ILE A 382 12.84 21.30 5.04
N TYR A 383 12.24 22.02 5.98
CA TYR A 383 12.28 21.70 7.40
C TYR A 383 10.94 21.18 7.88
N THR A 384 10.96 20.08 8.63
CA THR A 384 9.77 19.47 9.25
C THR A 384 9.90 19.45 10.76
N ASP A 385 8.78 19.29 11.48
CA ASP A 385 8.80 19.15 12.95
C ASP A 385 9.70 18.00 13.41
N SER A 386 9.81 16.94 12.60
CA SER A 386 10.68 15.79 12.88
C SER A 386 12.18 16.13 12.90
N ASP A 387 12.58 17.24 12.25
CA ASP A 387 13.96 17.73 12.26
C ASP A 387 14.23 18.66 13.44
N LEU A 388 13.17 19.29 13.98
CA LEU A 388 13.24 20.32 14.99
C LEU A 388 12.89 19.81 16.40
N VAL A 389 12.72 18.50 16.58
CA VAL A 389 12.43 17.88 17.89
C VAL A 389 13.46 18.30 18.92
N ILE A 390 12.99 18.85 20.04
CA ILE A 390 13.81 19.33 21.13
C ILE A 390 13.79 18.28 22.24
N THR A 391 14.97 17.99 22.81
CA THR A 391 15.09 17.13 23.99
C THR A 391 15.94 17.86 25.02
N PRO A 392 15.70 17.70 26.33
CA PRO A 392 16.46 18.42 27.34
C PRO A 392 17.96 18.11 27.24
N ILE A 393 18.76 19.07 27.70
CA ILE A 393 20.22 18.98 27.84
C ILE A 393 20.52 18.39 29.22
N ILE A 394 19.80 18.88 30.23
CA ILE A 394 19.88 18.38 31.60
C ILE A 394 19.24 17.00 31.73
N ASP A 395 19.86 16.13 32.53
CA ASP A 395 19.41 14.77 32.82
C ASP A 395 19.10 13.91 31.57
N ASN A 396 19.73 14.21 30.43
CA ASN A 396 19.52 13.49 29.19
C ASN A 396 20.24 12.12 29.21
N PRO A 397 19.51 11.00 29.24
CA PRO A 397 20.11 9.67 29.37
C PRO A 397 20.89 9.24 28.12
N LYS A 398 20.68 9.89 26.97
CA LYS A 398 21.44 9.64 25.73
C LYS A 398 22.84 10.25 25.75
N ILE A 399 23.06 11.22 26.64
CA ILE A 399 24.35 11.88 26.87
C ILE A 399 25.05 11.21 28.05
N MET A 400 24.37 11.15 29.20
CA MET A 400 24.92 10.60 30.43
C MET A 400 23.79 10.05 31.29
N LYS A 401 23.84 8.75 31.64
CA LYS A 401 22.89 8.15 32.58
C LYS A 401 23.15 8.69 33.98
N GLN A 402 22.19 9.42 34.54
CA GLN A 402 22.23 9.85 35.94
C GLN A 402 21.32 8.98 36.81
N LEU A 403 21.71 8.78 38.07
CA LEU A 403 20.87 8.12 39.06
C LEU A 403 19.66 9.02 39.41
N PRO A 404 18.47 8.44 39.62
CA PRO A 404 17.30 9.18 40.05
C PRO A 404 17.58 9.89 41.39
N VAL A 405 17.16 11.15 41.50
CA VAL A 405 17.36 11.93 42.72
C VAL A 405 16.45 11.37 43.80
N LYS A 406 17.04 10.99 44.94
CA LYS A 406 16.34 10.59 46.15
C LYS A 406 16.60 11.63 47.23
N PHE A 407 15.57 11.96 47.99
CA PHE A 407 15.65 12.79 49.19
C PHE A 407 14.98 12.06 50.34
N ASP A 408 15.38 12.35 51.57
CA ASP A 408 14.78 11.80 52.79
C ASP A 408 13.82 12.83 53.42
N PRO A 409 12.49 12.56 53.44
CA PRO A 409 11.52 13.43 54.08
C PRO A 409 11.79 13.69 55.57
N LYS A 410 12.44 12.75 56.27
CA LYS A 410 12.69 12.86 57.72
C LYS A 410 13.80 13.86 58.06
N ILE A 411 14.68 14.13 57.10
CA ILE A 411 15.82 15.06 57.23
C ILE A 411 15.42 16.47 56.79
N LEU A 412 14.27 16.63 56.12
CA LEU A 412 13.74 17.95 55.76
C LEU A 412 13.10 18.60 56.99
N HIS A 413 13.62 19.75 57.39
CA HIS A 413 13.01 20.58 58.43
C HIS A 413 11.85 21.44 57.89
N LEU A 414 11.20 20.98 56.81
CA LEU A 414 10.07 21.63 56.14
C LEU A 414 9.08 20.56 55.65
N PRO A 415 7.79 20.90 55.49
CA PRO A 415 6.81 19.96 54.97
C PRO A 415 7.16 19.58 53.53
N ALA A 416 7.46 18.30 53.29
CA ALA A 416 7.76 17.78 51.95
C ALA A 416 6.47 17.71 51.10
N HIS A 417 6.03 18.85 50.58
CA HIS A 417 4.86 18.92 49.70
C HIS A 417 5.13 18.19 48.38
N SER A 418 4.14 17.43 47.91
CA SER A 418 4.12 16.90 46.55
C SER A 418 3.93 18.02 45.53
N VAL A 419 4.25 17.75 44.26
CA VAL A 419 4.06 18.70 43.16
C VAL A 419 2.60 19.17 43.09
N ASP A 420 1.64 18.25 43.14
CA ASP A 420 0.21 18.58 43.08
C ASP A 420 -0.19 19.50 44.23
N LYS A 421 0.30 19.21 45.45
CA LYS A 421 0.02 20.05 46.61
C LYS A 421 0.59 21.46 46.46
N LEU A 422 1.79 21.60 45.88
CA LEU A 422 2.43 22.89 45.62
C LEU A 422 1.65 23.75 44.62
N LEU A 423 0.98 23.13 43.64
CA LEU A 423 0.17 23.84 42.64
C LEU A 423 -1.10 24.46 43.25
N PHE A 424 -1.73 23.76 44.18
CA PHE A 424 -2.96 24.20 44.83
C PHE A 424 -2.74 25.03 46.11
N LEU A 425 -1.49 25.35 46.46
CA LEU A 425 -1.22 26.28 47.57
C LEU A 425 -1.74 27.67 47.25
N LYS A 426 -2.41 28.29 48.23
CA LYS A 426 -2.76 29.71 48.16
C LYS A 426 -1.47 30.54 48.20
N ASP A 427 -1.52 31.76 47.66
CA ASP A 427 -0.34 32.63 47.57
C ASP A 427 0.34 32.88 48.93
N GLN A 428 -0.43 32.98 50.02
CA GLN A 428 0.14 33.12 51.37
C GLN A 428 0.93 31.88 51.79
N ASP A 429 0.33 30.68 51.66
CA ASP A 429 0.97 29.42 52.04
C ASP A 429 2.19 29.12 51.16
N TRP A 430 2.14 29.51 49.88
CA TRP A 430 3.26 29.45 48.96
C TRP A 430 4.41 30.37 49.38
N ASN A 431 4.11 31.61 49.76
CA ASN A 431 5.13 32.55 50.23
C ASN A 431 5.77 32.09 51.56
N ASP A 432 4.98 31.54 52.47
CA ASP A 432 5.49 30.98 53.73
C ASP A 432 6.41 29.77 53.47
N PHE A 433 6.01 28.87 52.56
CA PHE A 433 6.84 27.76 52.10
C PHE A 433 8.15 28.26 51.46
N LEU A 434 8.09 29.24 50.56
CA LEU A 434 9.28 29.83 49.94
C LEU A 434 10.22 30.46 50.97
N GLN A 435 9.68 31.18 51.95
CA GLN A 435 10.48 31.80 53.00
C GLN A 435 11.21 30.74 53.84
N GLN A 436 10.56 29.63 54.16
CA GLN A 436 11.18 28.48 54.83
C GLN A 436 12.31 27.87 53.99
N VAL A 437 12.08 27.61 52.70
CA VAL A 437 13.09 27.09 51.76
C VAL A 437 14.30 28.02 51.67
N CYS A 438 14.07 29.33 51.48
CA CYS A 438 15.12 30.34 51.39
C CYS A 438 15.95 30.43 52.68
N SER A 439 15.31 30.39 53.86
CA SER A 439 16.01 30.43 55.15
C SER A 439 16.93 29.23 55.39
N GLN A 440 16.52 28.04 54.95
CA GLN A 440 17.35 26.82 55.08
C GLN A 440 18.49 26.78 54.07
N ILE A 441 18.32 27.44 52.92
CA ILE A 441 19.40 27.59 51.94
C ILE A 441 20.39 28.65 52.41
N ASP A 442 19.95 29.77 52.98
CA ASP A 442 20.86 30.84 53.41
C ASP A 442 21.59 30.56 54.75
N SER A 443 21.23 29.48 55.46
CA SER A 443 21.85 29.12 56.74
C SER A 443 23.39 29.07 56.64
N THR A 444 24.07 29.88 57.46
CA THR A 444 25.54 30.04 57.46
C THR A 444 26.27 28.98 58.31
N GLU A 445 25.56 28.00 58.87
CA GLU A 445 26.14 26.94 59.70
C GLU A 445 27.08 26.04 58.87
N LYS A 446 28.36 26.00 59.27
CA LYS A 446 29.41 25.24 58.58
C LYS A 446 29.57 23.80 59.08
N SER A 447 28.56 23.23 59.75
CA SER A 447 28.63 21.86 60.27
C SER A 447 28.41 20.81 59.15
N THR A 448 28.99 19.61 59.31
CA THR A 448 28.79 18.49 58.37
C THR A 448 27.32 18.07 58.30
N ALA A 449 26.60 18.16 59.42
CA ALA A 449 25.16 17.91 59.49
C ALA A 449 24.36 18.95 58.70
N ALA A 450 24.66 20.24 58.85
CA ALA A 450 24.02 21.32 58.09
C ALA A 450 24.24 21.19 56.57
N SER A 451 25.45 20.77 56.17
CA SER A 451 25.76 20.49 54.76
C SER A 451 24.93 19.33 54.19
N ARG A 452 24.67 18.29 55.00
CA ARG A 452 23.84 17.14 54.60
C ARG A 452 22.37 17.51 54.47
N THR A 453 21.85 18.31 55.40
CA THR A 453 20.48 18.84 55.34
C THR A 453 20.29 19.72 54.11
N LYS A 454 21.24 20.64 53.84
CA LYS A 454 21.22 21.50 52.64
C LYS A 454 21.27 20.69 51.33
N LEU A 455 22.09 19.64 51.27
CA LEU A 455 22.09 18.73 50.12
C LEU A 455 20.76 17.99 49.95
N ASN A 456 20.14 17.53 51.05
CA ASN A 456 18.85 16.86 51.01
C ASN A 456 17.73 17.80 50.54
N LEU A 457 17.76 19.07 50.97
CA LEU A 457 16.86 20.12 50.50
C LEU A 457 17.02 20.38 48.99
N LEU A 458 18.26 20.48 48.50
CA LEU A 458 18.50 20.63 47.06
C LEU A 458 18.03 19.41 46.26
N CYS A 459 18.13 18.19 46.82
CA CYS A 459 17.55 16.99 46.21
C CYS A 459 16.02 17.05 46.15
N TYR A 460 15.35 17.58 47.19
CA TYR A 460 13.91 17.84 47.14
C TYR A 460 13.55 18.88 46.07
N LEU A 461 14.30 19.98 45.98
CA LEU A 461 14.11 20.99 44.94
C LEU A 461 14.28 20.44 43.52
N CYS A 462 15.24 19.55 43.28
CA CYS A 462 15.36 18.84 42.00
C CYS A 462 14.09 18.06 41.63
N VAL A 463 13.37 17.49 42.60
CA VAL A 463 12.15 16.72 42.33
C VAL A 463 10.99 17.65 41.96
N VAL A 464 10.79 18.73 42.72
CA VAL A 464 9.67 19.67 42.47
C VAL A 464 9.89 20.59 41.27
N ALA A 465 11.16 20.88 40.93
CA ALA A 465 11.52 21.65 39.73
C ALA A 465 11.23 20.92 38.41
N GLY A 466 10.86 19.64 38.44
CA GLY A 466 10.44 18.88 37.25
C GLY A 466 9.07 19.25 36.69
N HIS A 467 8.28 20.06 37.42
CA HIS A 467 6.94 20.49 36.99
C HIS A 467 6.93 21.93 36.46
N GLN A 468 6.26 22.13 35.32
CA GLN A 468 6.29 23.37 34.53
C GLN A 468 5.89 24.63 35.31
N GLU A 469 4.73 24.59 35.98
CA GLU A 469 4.21 25.75 36.72
C GLU A 469 4.99 26.03 38.00
N VAL A 470 5.40 24.98 38.73
CA VAL A 470 6.20 25.09 39.95
C VAL A 470 7.58 25.66 39.61
N ALA A 471 8.22 25.17 38.55
CA ALA A 471 9.50 25.70 38.06
C ALA A 471 9.39 27.18 37.68
N THR A 472 8.33 27.55 36.96
CA THR A 472 8.08 28.95 36.57
C THR A 472 7.89 29.85 37.80
N ARG A 473 7.14 29.42 38.82
CA ARG A 473 6.98 30.21 40.06
C ARG A 473 8.27 30.30 40.89
N LEU A 474 9.03 29.21 40.97
CA LEU A 474 10.30 29.16 41.71
C LEU A 474 11.39 30.01 41.04
N LEU A 475 11.46 30.01 39.70
CA LEU A 475 12.44 30.80 38.94
C LEU A 475 12.25 32.30 39.12
N HIS A 476 11.00 32.76 39.22
CA HIS A 476 10.66 34.16 39.47
C HIS A 476 10.70 34.57 40.96
N SER A 477 11.05 33.65 41.85
CA SER A 477 11.09 33.91 43.29
C SER A 477 12.50 34.31 43.78
N PRO A 478 12.62 34.88 45.00
CA PRO A 478 13.92 35.20 45.60
C PRO A 478 14.88 34.01 45.72
N LEU A 479 14.35 32.78 45.68
CA LEU A 479 15.14 31.55 45.67
C LEU A 479 16.17 31.52 44.54
N PHE A 480 15.81 32.01 43.34
CA PHE A 480 16.69 31.94 42.18
C PHE A 480 17.97 32.76 42.39
N GLN A 481 17.85 33.97 42.95
CA GLN A 481 18.99 34.82 43.28
C GLN A 481 19.87 34.19 44.38
N LEU A 482 19.27 33.56 45.39
CA LEU A 482 20.00 32.82 46.42
C LEU A 482 20.76 31.62 45.85
N LEU A 483 20.17 30.88 44.90
CA LEU A 483 20.83 29.78 44.21
C LEU A 483 22.06 30.28 43.43
N ILE A 484 21.96 31.40 42.72
CA ILE A 484 23.11 32.02 42.02
C ILE A 484 24.22 32.39 43.02
N GLN A 485 23.87 32.99 44.17
CA GLN A 485 24.83 33.35 45.21
C GLN A 485 25.55 32.11 45.79
N HIS A 486 24.81 31.03 46.07
CA HIS A 486 25.40 29.80 46.58
C HIS A 486 26.26 29.06 45.55
N LEU A 487 25.96 29.18 44.26
CA LEU A 487 26.82 28.67 43.20
C LEU A 487 28.21 29.35 43.23
N ARG A 488 28.27 30.64 43.59
CA ARG A 488 29.51 31.42 43.73
C ARG A 488 30.28 31.09 45.02
N ILE A 489 29.60 31.06 46.16
CA ILE A 489 30.24 31.09 47.49
C ILE A 489 30.43 29.71 48.14
N ALA A 490 29.60 28.70 47.81
CA ALA A 490 29.62 27.44 48.56
C ALA A 490 30.99 26.73 48.50
N PRO A 491 31.60 26.28 49.61
CA PRO A 491 32.91 25.62 49.58
C PRO A 491 32.85 24.17 49.09
N ASN A 492 31.69 23.51 49.27
CA ASN A 492 31.49 22.12 48.86
C ASN A 492 31.01 22.04 47.40
N TRP A 493 31.75 21.30 46.58
CA TRP A 493 31.43 21.11 45.18
C TRP A 493 30.11 20.34 44.94
N ASP A 494 29.76 19.39 45.80
CA ASP A 494 28.51 18.64 45.65
C ASP A 494 27.29 19.56 45.79
N ILE A 495 27.40 20.57 46.67
CA ILE A 495 26.39 21.62 46.83
C ILE A 495 26.33 22.47 45.56
N ARG A 496 27.47 22.93 45.03
CA ARG A 496 27.51 23.71 43.77
C ARG A 496 26.91 22.92 42.60
N ALA A 497 27.24 21.64 42.47
CA ALA A 497 26.72 20.77 41.42
C ALA A 497 25.20 20.58 41.54
N LYS A 498 24.68 20.40 42.77
CA LYS A 498 23.24 20.29 43.02
C LYS A 498 22.51 21.60 42.79
N VAL A 499 23.07 22.73 43.23
CA VAL A 499 22.53 24.08 42.95
C VAL A 499 22.46 24.33 41.45
N ALA A 500 23.53 24.04 40.70
CA ALA A 500 23.52 24.14 39.25
C ALA A 500 22.42 23.27 38.64
N ARG A 501 22.28 22.01 39.10
CA ARG A 501 21.20 21.12 38.63
C ARG A 501 19.80 21.67 38.91
N VAL A 502 19.55 22.25 40.09
CA VAL A 502 18.26 22.91 40.39
C VAL A 502 18.02 24.07 39.43
N ILE A 503 19.00 24.96 39.24
CA ILE A 503 18.91 26.09 38.29
C ILE A 503 18.59 25.58 36.87
N GLY A 504 19.24 24.50 36.43
CA GLY A 504 19.03 23.94 35.11
C GLY A 504 17.64 23.32 34.93
N LEU A 505 17.11 22.63 35.94
CA LEU A 505 15.76 22.07 35.94
C LEU A 505 14.69 23.17 35.94
N LEU A 506 14.91 24.23 36.74
CA LEU A 506 14.06 25.41 36.70
C LEU A 506 14.04 26.01 35.29
N ALA A 507 15.21 26.18 34.67
CA ALA A 507 15.31 26.72 33.32
C ALA A 507 14.63 25.83 32.25
N SER A 508 14.80 24.49 32.33
CA SER A 508 14.25 23.56 31.34
C SER A 508 12.73 23.43 31.37
N HIS A 509 12.10 23.70 32.52
CA HIS A 509 10.65 23.57 32.71
C HIS A 509 9.93 24.92 32.77
N THR A 510 10.63 26.05 32.71
CA THR A 510 10.01 27.38 32.74
C THR A 510 9.41 27.76 31.39
N THR A 511 8.21 28.34 31.41
CA THR A 511 7.42 28.67 30.21
C THR A 511 7.55 30.11 29.74
N GLU A 512 7.65 31.03 30.69
CA GLU A 512 7.69 32.47 30.50
C GLU A 512 8.82 33.03 31.36
N LEU A 513 9.53 34.04 30.84
CA LEU A 513 10.61 34.70 31.56
C LEU A 513 10.29 36.18 31.78
N GLN A 514 10.20 36.58 33.05
CA GLN A 514 10.06 37.99 33.43
C GLN A 514 11.38 38.75 33.25
N GLU A 515 11.29 40.02 32.85
CA GLU A 515 12.46 40.88 32.56
C GLU A 515 13.38 41.11 33.77
N ASN A 516 12.81 41.10 34.97
CA ASN A 516 13.54 41.35 36.22
C ASN A 516 14.32 40.13 36.73
N THR A 517 14.20 38.96 36.08
CA THR A 517 14.87 37.74 36.54
C THR A 517 16.37 37.77 36.18
N PRO A 518 17.30 37.53 37.13
CA PRO A 518 18.75 37.62 36.90
C PRO A 518 19.35 36.42 36.14
N VAL A 519 18.73 36.00 35.03
CA VAL A 519 19.19 34.86 34.20
C VAL A 519 20.55 35.14 33.57
N ILE A 520 20.81 36.38 33.13
CA ILE A 520 22.10 36.74 32.54
C ILE A 520 23.23 36.70 33.58
N GLU A 521 22.96 37.08 34.84
CA GLU A 521 23.96 36.92 35.91
C GLU A 521 24.32 35.45 36.12
N ALA A 522 23.33 34.54 36.10
CA ALA A 522 23.57 33.11 36.19
C ALA A 522 24.44 32.60 35.02
N VAL A 523 24.15 33.05 33.79
CA VAL A 523 24.91 32.70 32.57
C VAL A 523 26.37 33.19 32.65
N VAL A 524 26.59 34.43 33.09
CA VAL A 524 27.94 35.00 33.28
C VAL A 524 28.72 34.19 34.30
N LEU A 525 28.12 33.94 35.48
CA LEU A 525 28.77 33.19 36.56
C LEU A 525 29.11 31.75 36.14
N LEU A 526 28.19 31.04 35.49
CA LEU A 526 28.44 29.69 34.98
C LEU A 526 29.56 29.69 33.94
N THR A 527 29.60 30.68 33.06
CA THR A 527 30.65 30.84 32.05
C THR A 527 32.02 31.06 32.67
N GLU A 528 32.12 31.92 33.70
CA GLU A 528 33.35 32.17 34.45
C GLU A 528 33.84 30.91 35.17
N LEU A 529 32.94 30.22 35.90
CA LEU A 529 33.29 28.99 36.61
C LEU A 529 33.80 27.88 35.69
N ILE A 530 33.17 27.72 34.50
CA ILE A 530 33.64 26.75 33.49
C ILE A 530 35.00 27.19 32.92
N ARG A 531 35.19 28.49 32.66
CA ARG A 531 36.42 29.03 32.09
C ARG A 531 37.60 28.87 33.05
N GLU A 532 37.43 29.23 34.31
CA GLU A 532 38.46 29.11 35.36
C GLU A 532 38.87 27.65 35.59
N ASN A 533 37.91 26.74 35.45
CA ASN A 533 38.12 25.32 35.72
C ASN A 533 38.09 24.44 34.47
N PHE A 534 38.47 24.99 33.31
CA PHE A 534 38.25 24.35 32.00
C PHE A 534 38.89 22.96 31.86
N ARG A 535 39.98 22.68 32.58
CA ARG A 535 40.65 21.36 32.57
C ARG A 535 39.89 20.27 33.32
N ASN A 536 38.92 20.63 34.16
CA ASN A 536 38.20 19.66 34.99
C ASN A 536 36.89 19.23 34.32
N SER A 537 36.91 18.06 33.69
CA SER A 537 35.77 17.57 32.92
C SER A 537 34.54 17.24 33.77
N LYS A 538 34.71 16.81 35.02
CA LYS A 538 33.57 16.55 35.92
C LYS A 538 32.78 17.83 36.21
N LEU A 539 33.48 18.97 36.38
CA LEU A 539 32.80 20.26 36.59
C LEU A 539 32.08 20.69 35.31
N LYS A 540 32.71 20.52 34.14
CA LYS A 540 32.07 20.79 32.84
C LYS A 540 30.79 19.98 32.67
N GLN A 541 30.81 18.68 33.00
CA GLN A 541 29.64 17.81 32.92
C GLN A 541 28.48 18.27 33.82
N CYS A 542 28.77 18.89 34.97
CA CYS A 542 27.73 19.43 35.86
C CYS A 542 27.21 20.80 35.43
N LEU A 543 28.09 21.69 34.96
CA LEU A 543 27.74 23.09 34.70
C LEU A 543 27.21 23.35 33.28
N LEU A 544 27.71 22.62 32.27
CA LEU A 544 27.32 22.84 30.87
C LEU A 544 25.82 22.64 30.61
N PRO A 545 25.16 21.59 31.14
CA PRO A 545 23.72 21.44 30.93
C PRO A 545 22.93 22.64 31.44
N THR A 546 23.28 23.14 32.62
CA THR A 546 22.66 24.32 33.24
C THR A 546 22.84 25.57 32.39
N LEU A 547 24.07 25.84 31.94
CA LEU A 547 24.36 26.95 31.03
C LEU A 547 23.55 26.84 29.73
N GLY A 548 23.45 25.62 29.21
CA GLY A 548 22.66 25.29 28.04
C GLY A 548 21.17 25.60 28.15
N GLU A 549 20.53 25.12 29.22
CA GLU A 549 19.10 25.33 29.45
C GLU A 549 18.77 26.81 29.63
N LEU A 550 19.64 27.59 30.30
CA LEU A 550 19.45 29.04 30.44
C LEU A 550 19.56 29.78 29.11
N ILE A 551 20.57 29.48 28.29
CA ILE A 551 20.71 30.10 26.96
C ILE A 551 19.52 29.72 26.06
N TYR A 552 19.08 28.46 26.13
CA TYR A 552 17.92 27.99 25.39
C TYR A 552 16.62 28.68 25.86
N LEU A 553 16.42 28.83 27.17
CA LEU A 553 15.30 29.59 27.72
C LEU A 553 15.30 31.03 27.18
N VAL A 554 16.42 31.76 27.27
CA VAL A 554 16.54 33.11 26.71
C VAL A 554 16.19 33.13 25.22
N ALA A 555 16.74 32.20 24.45
CA ALA A 555 16.51 32.08 23.01
C ALA A 555 15.03 31.86 22.66
N THR A 556 14.32 31.03 23.43
CA THR A 556 12.87 30.79 23.23
C THR A 556 12.00 32.00 23.58
N GLN A 557 12.41 32.80 24.57
CA GLN A 557 11.65 33.96 25.03
C GLN A 557 11.85 35.18 24.11
N GLU A 558 13.05 35.34 23.56
CA GLU A 558 13.31 36.35 22.51
C GLU A 558 12.41 36.15 21.29
N GLY A 559 12.20 34.90 20.87
CA GLY A 559 11.34 34.58 19.73
C GLY A 559 9.86 34.96 19.93
N LYS A 560 9.41 35.18 21.18
CA LYS A 560 8.02 35.55 21.51
C LYS A 560 7.80 37.06 21.62
N LYS A 561 8.86 37.88 21.75
CA LYS A 561 8.75 39.34 21.97
C LYS A 561 9.03 40.15 20.72
N LYS A 562 8.29 41.26 20.53
CA LYS A 562 8.44 42.19 19.38
C LYS A 562 9.79 42.93 19.34
N ASN A 563 10.40 43.21 20.50
CA ASN A 563 11.72 43.87 20.62
C ASN A 563 12.70 43.01 21.46
N PRO A 564 13.42 42.06 20.86
CA PRO A 564 14.21 41.06 21.60
C PRO A 564 15.60 41.55 22.07
N ARG A 565 16.17 42.60 21.47
CA ARG A 565 17.61 42.89 21.58
C ARG A 565 18.07 43.57 22.86
N GLU A 566 17.18 43.99 23.75
CA GLU A 566 17.54 44.87 24.89
C GLU A 566 17.43 44.23 26.28
N CYS A 567 16.75 43.08 26.45
CA CYS A 567 16.49 42.54 27.79
C CYS A 567 17.49 41.47 28.27
N TRP A 568 18.02 40.61 27.38
CA TRP A 568 18.79 39.42 27.79
C TRP A 568 20.00 39.12 26.89
N ALA A 569 21.02 39.97 26.95
CA ALA A 569 22.25 39.78 26.16
C ALA A 569 23.19 38.71 26.76
N VAL A 570 23.33 37.56 26.09
CA VAL A 570 24.29 36.50 26.46
C VAL A 570 25.72 36.96 26.12
N PRO A 571 26.70 36.84 27.04
CA PRO A 571 28.06 37.31 26.80
C PRO A 571 28.79 36.48 25.73
N LEU A 572 29.59 37.13 24.86
CA LEU A 572 30.44 36.47 23.84
C LEU A 572 31.38 35.40 24.45
N ALA A 573 31.76 35.62 25.71
CA ALA A 573 32.53 34.68 26.52
C ALA A 573 31.88 33.29 26.62
N ALA A 574 30.54 33.19 26.66
CA ALA A 574 29.80 31.93 26.75
C ALA A 574 29.94 31.12 25.46
N TYR A 575 29.71 31.75 24.30
CA TYR A 575 29.90 31.13 22.99
C TYR A 575 31.33 30.64 22.79
N THR A 576 32.32 31.43 23.20
CA THR A 576 33.74 31.04 23.11
C THR A 576 34.04 29.79 23.93
N VAL A 577 33.49 29.69 25.14
CA VAL A 577 33.66 28.51 26.01
C VAL A 577 32.98 27.28 25.40
N LEU A 578 31.75 27.41 24.89
CA LEU A 578 31.02 26.33 24.24
C LEU A 578 31.72 25.83 22.98
N MET A 579 32.24 26.74 22.15
CA MET A 579 33.05 26.39 20.97
C MET A 579 34.33 25.66 21.35
N ARG A 580 34.99 26.03 22.45
CA ARG A 580 36.16 25.29 22.95
C ARG A 580 35.80 23.89 23.45
N CYS A 581 34.63 23.71 24.05
CA CYS A 581 34.11 22.40 24.48
C CYS A 581 33.72 21.47 23.32
N LEU A 582 33.67 21.95 22.08
CA LEU A 582 33.44 21.12 20.89
C LEU A 582 34.71 20.64 20.20
N ARG A 583 35.87 21.24 20.52
CA ARG A 583 37.13 20.99 19.80
C ARG A 583 37.66 19.57 20.05
N GLU A 584 38.52 19.14 19.14
CA GLU A 584 39.26 17.88 19.27
C GLU A 584 40.11 17.86 20.56
N GLY A 585 40.14 16.70 21.24
CA GLY A 585 40.88 16.49 22.49
C GLY A 585 40.03 16.61 23.77
N GLU A 586 38.79 17.09 23.67
CA GLU A 586 37.85 17.15 24.79
C GLU A 586 37.14 15.82 25.07
N GLU A 587 36.59 15.66 26.28
CA GLU A 587 35.87 14.45 26.67
C GLU A 587 34.56 14.30 25.86
N ARG A 588 34.28 13.08 25.39
CA ARG A 588 33.12 12.79 24.53
C ARG A 588 31.78 13.27 25.12
N VAL A 589 31.59 13.15 26.43
CA VAL A 589 30.37 13.61 27.13
C VAL A 589 30.25 15.13 27.07
N VAL A 590 31.36 15.85 27.24
CA VAL A 590 31.43 17.32 27.14
C VAL A 590 31.14 17.78 25.71
N ASN A 591 31.72 17.12 24.71
CA ASN A 591 31.42 17.38 23.29
C ASN A 591 29.94 17.18 22.99
N HIS A 592 29.33 16.13 23.56
CA HIS A 592 27.92 15.83 23.37
C HIS A 592 27.01 16.86 24.02
N MET A 593 27.31 17.30 25.24
CA MET A 593 26.60 18.40 25.89
C MET A 593 26.71 19.69 25.06
N ALA A 594 27.90 20.08 24.63
CA ALA A 594 28.11 21.29 23.83
C ALA A 594 27.36 21.21 22.49
N ALA A 595 27.43 20.08 21.78
CA ALA A 595 26.68 19.88 20.53
C ALA A 595 25.16 19.93 20.78
N LYS A 596 24.69 19.42 21.92
CA LYS A 596 23.28 19.43 22.28
C LYS A 596 22.76 20.83 22.63
N ILE A 597 23.58 21.65 23.28
CA ILE A 597 23.27 23.06 23.55
C ILE A 597 23.02 23.79 22.22
N ILE A 598 23.92 23.61 21.26
CA ILE A 598 23.82 24.24 19.93
C ILE A 598 22.60 23.71 19.18
N GLU A 599 22.36 22.40 19.21
CA GLU A 599 21.16 21.79 18.64
C GLU A 599 19.88 22.46 19.17
N ASN A 600 19.74 22.60 20.49
CA ASN A 600 18.54 23.18 21.07
C ASN A 600 18.41 24.68 20.75
N VAL A 601 19.45 25.48 20.99
CA VAL A 601 19.41 26.94 20.80
C VAL A 601 19.15 27.30 19.33
N CYS A 602 19.82 26.65 18.38
CA CYS A 602 19.64 26.92 16.95
C CYS A 602 18.27 26.46 16.39
N THR A 603 17.42 25.82 17.19
CA THR A 603 16.02 25.56 16.80
C THR A 603 15.20 26.86 16.72
N THR A 604 15.59 27.89 17.48
CA THR A 604 14.92 29.20 17.55
C THR A 604 15.50 30.19 16.53
N PHE A 605 14.68 31.11 16.02
CA PHE A 605 15.12 32.29 15.25
C PHE A 605 15.42 33.47 16.18
N SER A 606 16.42 33.31 17.05
CA SER A 606 16.82 34.30 18.05
C SER A 606 18.20 34.89 17.76
N ALA A 607 18.53 36.02 18.40
CA ALA A 607 19.89 36.57 18.33
C ALA A 607 20.91 35.59 18.92
N GLN A 608 20.48 34.78 19.90
CA GLN A 608 21.33 33.80 20.55
C GLN A 608 21.73 32.64 19.64
N ALA A 609 20.88 32.26 18.68
CA ALA A 609 21.23 31.28 17.64
C ALA A 609 22.33 31.82 16.70
N GLN A 610 22.30 33.11 16.39
CA GLN A 610 23.31 33.76 15.54
C GLN A 610 24.70 33.77 16.18
N GLY A 611 24.79 33.79 17.52
CA GLY A 611 26.06 33.74 18.25
C GLY A 611 26.89 32.47 18.03
N PHE A 612 26.28 31.38 17.53
CA PHE A 612 26.99 30.14 17.19
C PHE A 612 27.45 30.07 15.72
N ILE A 613 26.97 30.96 14.87
CA ILE A 613 27.25 30.94 13.43
C ILE A 613 28.65 31.51 13.20
N THR A 614 29.62 30.62 13.03
CA THR A 614 31.02 30.96 12.77
C THR A 614 31.51 30.16 11.57
N GLY A 615 32.60 30.58 10.92
CA GLY A 615 33.16 29.81 9.79
C GLY A 615 33.57 28.38 10.18
N GLU A 616 33.96 28.17 11.44
CA GLU A 616 34.50 26.91 11.95
C GLU A 616 33.44 25.93 12.47
N ILE A 617 32.22 26.38 12.81
CA ILE A 617 31.22 25.54 13.49
C ILE A 617 30.84 24.30 12.67
N GLY A 618 30.62 24.47 11.37
CA GLY A 618 30.27 23.39 10.46
C GLY A 618 31.33 22.29 10.46
N PRO A 619 32.58 22.61 10.10
CA PRO A 619 33.71 21.69 10.16
C PRO A 619 33.90 20.97 11.51
N VAL A 620 33.71 21.66 12.63
CA VAL A 620 33.87 21.07 13.97
C VAL A 620 32.76 20.06 14.27
N LEU A 621 31.50 20.39 13.98
CA LEU A 621 30.38 19.45 14.14
C LEU A 621 30.50 18.25 13.21
N TRP A 622 30.96 18.47 11.98
CA TRP A 622 31.22 17.38 11.04
C TRP A 622 32.32 16.43 11.53
N TYR A 623 33.39 16.97 12.13
CA TYR A 623 34.44 16.15 12.73
C TYR A 623 33.88 15.24 13.83
N LEU A 624 33.04 15.78 14.75
CA LEU A 624 32.40 14.97 15.79
C LEU A 624 31.49 13.87 15.21
N PHE A 625 30.78 14.16 14.13
CA PHE A 625 29.99 13.16 13.41
C PHE A 625 30.83 12.03 12.83
N ARG A 626 31.98 12.36 12.22
CA ARG A 626 32.82 11.38 11.52
C ARG A 626 33.67 10.54 12.47
N HIS A 627 34.18 11.14 13.54
CA HIS A 627 35.20 10.53 14.40
C HIS A 627 34.67 10.01 15.75
N SER A 628 33.42 10.30 16.11
CA SER A 628 32.81 9.71 17.31
C SER A 628 32.42 8.24 17.08
N THR A 629 32.62 7.41 18.11
CA THR A 629 32.12 6.03 18.15
C THR A 629 30.71 5.93 18.75
N VAL A 630 30.15 7.03 19.25
CA VAL A 630 28.85 7.06 19.96
C VAL A 630 27.78 7.59 19.02
N ASP A 631 26.84 6.75 18.61
CA ASP A 631 25.80 7.12 17.64
C ASP A 631 24.91 8.28 18.10
N SER A 632 24.60 8.37 19.40
CA SER A 632 23.82 9.50 19.93
C SER A 632 24.53 10.85 19.74
N LEU A 633 25.85 10.90 19.90
CA LEU A 633 26.66 12.08 19.61
C LEU A 633 26.70 12.37 18.10
N ARG A 634 26.91 11.34 17.27
CA ARG A 634 26.93 11.49 15.79
C ARG A 634 25.63 12.09 15.27
N ILE A 635 24.49 11.59 15.76
CA ILE A 635 23.16 12.14 15.44
C ILE A 635 23.07 13.60 15.91
N THR A 636 23.42 13.89 17.16
CA THR A 636 23.32 15.23 17.75
C THR A 636 24.18 16.24 16.97
N ALA A 637 25.39 15.88 16.55
CA ALA A 637 26.30 16.74 15.81
C ALA A 637 25.74 17.13 14.43
N ILE A 638 25.22 16.15 13.66
CA ILE A 638 24.59 16.44 12.36
C ILE A 638 23.25 17.17 12.54
N SER A 639 22.49 16.84 13.58
CA SER A 639 21.24 17.51 13.93
C SER A 639 21.45 18.99 14.29
N ALA A 640 22.53 19.30 15.01
CA ALA A 640 22.98 20.67 15.28
C ALA A 640 23.39 21.40 13.99
N LEU A 641 24.17 20.74 13.13
CA LEU A 641 24.57 21.28 11.83
C LEU A 641 23.35 21.61 10.95
N CYS A 642 22.36 20.71 10.91
CA CYS A 642 21.08 20.89 10.21
C CYS A 642 20.30 22.13 10.68
N ARG A 643 20.32 22.43 11.99
CA ARG A 643 19.67 23.62 12.52
C ARG A 643 20.46 24.89 12.25
N ILE A 644 21.79 24.82 12.28
CA ILE A 644 22.63 25.97 11.91
C ILE A 644 22.42 26.36 10.45
N THR A 645 22.29 25.39 9.53
CA THR A 645 22.06 25.72 8.11
C THR A 645 20.74 26.42 7.84
N ARG A 646 19.75 26.27 8.73
CA ARG A 646 18.48 27.01 8.65
C ARG A 646 18.69 28.51 8.79
N HIS A 647 19.72 28.92 9.54
CA HIS A 647 20.11 30.32 9.70
C HIS A 647 21.16 30.75 8.68
N SER A 648 22.12 29.86 8.38
CA SER A 648 23.23 30.16 7.47
C SER A 648 23.62 28.92 6.67
N PRO A 649 23.12 28.76 5.42
CA PRO A 649 23.45 27.63 4.54
C PRO A 649 24.96 27.48 4.28
N THR A 650 25.71 28.58 4.38
CA THR A 650 27.18 28.61 4.26
C THR A 650 27.89 27.73 5.29
N ALA A 651 27.26 27.41 6.42
CA ALA A 651 27.86 26.51 7.42
C ALA A 651 28.10 25.10 6.87
N PHE A 652 27.21 24.58 6.02
CA PHE A 652 27.39 23.29 5.35
C PHE A 652 28.28 23.41 4.10
N GLN A 653 28.27 24.55 3.42
CA GLN A 653 29.24 24.86 2.38
C GLN A 653 30.68 24.74 2.91
N ASN A 654 30.98 25.36 4.06
CA ASN A 654 32.31 25.28 4.68
C ASN A 654 32.72 23.83 5.02
N VAL A 655 31.76 22.95 5.30
CA VAL A 655 32.02 21.52 5.49
C VAL A 655 32.45 20.88 4.17
N ILE A 656 31.72 21.14 3.08
CA ILE A 656 32.03 20.60 1.75
C ILE A 656 33.38 21.12 1.25
N GLU A 657 33.69 22.40 1.46
CA GLU A 657 34.98 23.00 1.07
C GLU A 657 36.15 22.37 1.83
N LYS A 658 35.97 22.06 3.13
CA LYS A 658 37.04 21.46 3.95
C LYS A 658 37.18 19.95 3.76
N VAL A 659 36.08 19.21 3.61
CA VAL A 659 36.05 17.73 3.63
C VAL A 659 35.99 17.14 2.21
N GLY A 660 35.48 17.89 1.26
CA GLY A 660 35.25 17.46 -0.12
C GLY A 660 33.85 16.85 -0.34
N LEU A 661 33.23 17.20 -1.46
CA LEU A 661 31.86 16.80 -1.82
C LEU A 661 31.66 15.27 -1.84
N ASN A 662 32.57 14.53 -2.45
CA ASN A 662 32.44 13.07 -2.60
C ASN A 662 32.48 12.35 -1.25
N SER A 663 33.27 12.86 -0.29
CA SER A 663 33.32 12.33 1.08
C SER A 663 31.99 12.54 1.82
N VAL A 664 31.34 13.69 1.60
CA VAL A 664 30.00 13.99 2.13
C VAL A 664 28.94 13.07 1.50
N ILE A 665 28.98 12.86 0.18
CA ILE A 665 28.06 11.95 -0.53
C ILE A 665 28.23 10.49 -0.03
N ASN A 666 29.47 10.02 0.12
CA ASN A 666 29.76 8.69 0.67
C ASN A 666 29.28 8.54 2.13
N SER A 667 29.30 9.63 2.90
CA SER A 667 28.77 9.65 4.26
C SER A 667 27.25 9.56 4.27
N LEU A 668 26.55 10.19 3.31
CA LEU A 668 25.09 10.04 3.15
C LEU A 668 24.71 8.59 2.84
N ALA A 669 25.45 7.94 1.94
CA ALA A 669 25.26 6.55 1.54
C ALA A 669 25.36 5.55 2.71
N SER A 670 26.33 5.76 3.61
CA SER A 670 26.66 4.83 4.71
C SER A 670 26.05 5.21 6.06
N ALA A 671 25.32 6.33 6.14
CA ALA A 671 24.73 6.83 7.36
C ALA A 671 23.51 6.03 7.84
N ILE A 672 23.25 6.08 9.16
CA ILE A 672 22.00 5.61 9.76
C ILE A 672 20.82 6.50 9.39
N CYS A 673 19.58 5.99 9.43
CA CYS A 673 18.40 6.68 8.92
C CYS A 673 18.22 8.10 9.47
N LYS A 674 18.41 8.33 10.78
CA LYS A 674 18.23 9.68 11.34
C LYS A 674 19.28 10.68 10.83
N VAL A 675 20.51 10.22 10.60
CA VAL A 675 21.55 11.04 9.97
C VAL A 675 21.24 11.29 8.50
N GLN A 676 20.79 10.27 7.75
CA GLN A 676 20.37 10.43 6.36
C GLN A 676 19.29 11.49 6.21
N GLN A 677 18.28 11.51 7.08
CA GLN A 677 17.23 12.52 7.09
C GLN A 677 17.79 13.95 7.22
N TYR A 678 18.69 14.18 8.19
CA TYR A 678 19.31 15.49 8.37
C TYR A 678 20.24 15.86 7.22
N MET A 679 21.01 14.91 6.69
CA MET A 679 21.87 15.15 5.53
C MET A 679 21.07 15.51 4.28
N LEU A 680 19.94 14.86 4.03
CA LEU A 680 19.03 15.26 2.95
C LEU A 680 18.54 16.69 3.14
N THR A 681 18.17 17.07 4.38
CA THR A 681 17.77 18.44 4.72
C THR A 681 18.88 19.45 4.45
N LEU A 682 20.12 19.12 4.82
CA LEU A 682 21.31 19.94 4.57
C LEU A 682 21.52 20.16 3.06
N PHE A 683 21.40 19.10 2.25
CA PHE A 683 21.49 19.21 0.79
C PHE A 683 20.34 20.05 0.21
N THR A 684 19.10 19.82 0.64
CA THR A 684 17.94 20.62 0.16
C THR A 684 18.08 22.09 0.50
N ALA A 685 18.47 22.43 1.74
CA ALA A 685 18.69 23.81 2.17
C ALA A 685 19.77 24.50 1.33
N MET A 686 20.88 23.81 1.06
CA MET A 686 21.96 24.34 0.24
C MET A 686 21.53 24.55 -1.22
N LEU A 687 20.83 23.58 -1.82
CA LEU A 687 20.31 23.67 -3.18
C LEU A 687 19.30 24.82 -3.33
N SER A 688 18.45 25.06 -2.33
CA SER A 688 17.46 26.15 -2.35
C SER A 688 18.07 27.56 -2.40
N CYS A 689 19.35 27.68 -2.01
CA CYS A 689 20.13 28.92 -2.03
C CYS A 689 21.10 29.00 -3.24
N GLY A 690 21.07 28.02 -4.15
CA GLY A 690 21.93 27.98 -5.33
C GLY A 690 23.40 27.63 -5.06
N ILE A 691 23.77 27.26 -3.83
CA ILE A 691 25.16 26.97 -3.44
C ILE A 691 25.58 25.61 -4.00
N HIS A 692 26.73 25.55 -4.68
CA HIS A 692 27.24 24.34 -5.37
C HIS A 692 26.27 23.68 -6.36
N LEU A 693 25.20 24.38 -6.76
CA LEU A 693 24.12 23.87 -7.59
C LEU A 693 24.65 23.22 -8.88
N GLN A 694 25.49 23.94 -9.64
CA GLN A 694 26.08 23.43 -10.89
C GLN A 694 26.91 22.16 -10.70
N ARG A 695 27.64 22.04 -9.58
CA ARG A 695 28.48 20.88 -9.30
C ARG A 695 27.64 19.65 -8.93
N LEU A 696 26.61 19.83 -8.11
CA LEU A 696 25.73 18.73 -7.68
C LEU A 696 24.81 18.23 -8.79
N ILE A 697 24.34 19.12 -9.65
CA ILE A 697 23.46 18.79 -10.77
C ILE A 697 24.13 17.85 -11.80
N GLN A 698 25.46 17.90 -11.89
CA GLN A 698 26.22 17.09 -12.85
C GLN A 698 26.72 15.77 -12.24
N GLU A 699 26.58 15.59 -10.92
CA GLU A 699 27.15 14.46 -10.19
C GLU A 699 26.22 13.23 -10.22
N LYS A 700 26.48 12.29 -11.15
CA LYS A 700 25.65 11.08 -11.33
C LYS A 700 25.56 10.20 -10.08
N ASP A 701 26.68 10.09 -9.33
CA ASP A 701 26.74 9.31 -8.10
C ASP A 701 25.84 9.89 -7.00
N PHE A 702 25.65 11.22 -6.99
CA PHE A 702 24.73 11.87 -6.07
C PHE A 702 23.29 11.47 -6.38
N VAL A 703 22.85 11.59 -7.64
CA VAL A 703 21.49 11.19 -8.07
C VAL A 703 21.23 9.72 -7.77
N SER A 704 22.17 8.83 -8.12
CA SER A 704 22.07 7.40 -7.81
C SER A 704 21.93 7.13 -6.30
N THR A 705 22.69 7.87 -5.48
CA THR A 705 22.59 7.77 -4.02
C THR A 705 21.22 8.24 -3.52
N ILE A 706 20.68 9.35 -4.03
CA ILE A 706 19.35 9.86 -3.68
C ILE A 706 18.25 8.86 -4.05
N ILE A 707 18.32 8.25 -5.23
CA ILE A 707 17.34 7.26 -5.68
C ILE A 707 17.38 6.01 -4.80
N ARG A 708 18.56 5.53 -4.41
CA ARG A 708 18.67 4.42 -3.46
C ARG A 708 18.08 4.75 -2.09
N LEU A 709 18.07 6.02 -1.66
CA LEU A 709 17.40 6.42 -0.42
C LEU A 709 15.87 6.35 -0.50
N LEU A 710 15.29 6.24 -1.71
CA LEU A 710 13.86 5.97 -1.88
C LEU A 710 13.47 4.56 -1.41
N ASP A 711 14.43 3.64 -1.21
CA ASP A 711 14.18 2.34 -0.57
C ASP A 711 14.03 2.43 0.96
N SER A 712 14.24 3.62 1.55
CA SER A 712 14.22 3.78 3.00
C SER A 712 12.83 3.47 3.61
N PRO A 713 12.76 2.80 4.77
CA PRO A 713 11.50 2.58 5.47
C PRO A 713 10.88 3.89 5.99
N SER A 714 11.68 4.95 6.21
CA SER A 714 11.19 6.24 6.72
C SER A 714 10.52 7.07 5.64
N THR A 715 9.24 7.42 5.85
CA THR A 715 8.48 8.32 4.96
C THR A 715 9.15 9.68 4.78
N TYR A 716 9.74 10.24 5.85
CA TYR A 716 10.48 11.51 5.80
C TYR A 716 11.73 11.44 4.94
N ILE A 717 12.47 10.33 4.96
CA ILE A 717 13.67 10.16 4.11
C ILE A 717 13.25 10.11 2.65
N ARG A 718 12.21 9.33 2.32
CA ARG A 718 11.69 9.24 0.96
C ARG A 718 11.15 10.58 0.46
N ALA A 719 10.36 11.28 1.27
CA ALA A 719 9.83 12.60 0.95
C ALA A 719 10.93 13.63 0.67
N LYS A 720 11.98 13.65 1.52
CA LYS A 720 13.13 14.54 1.33
C LYS A 720 14.00 14.16 0.15
N ALA A 721 14.16 12.86 -0.13
CA ALA A 721 14.85 12.38 -1.32
C ALA A 721 14.11 12.82 -2.59
N PHE A 722 12.77 12.74 -2.63
CA PHE A 722 11.97 13.30 -3.72
C PHE A 722 12.15 14.81 -3.86
N LEU A 723 12.19 15.55 -2.74
CA LEU A 723 12.40 17.00 -2.76
C LEU A 723 13.80 17.38 -3.27
N VAL A 724 14.86 16.67 -2.84
CA VAL A 724 16.22 16.86 -3.37
C VAL A 724 16.24 16.56 -4.87
N LEU A 725 15.61 15.46 -5.29
CA LEU A 725 15.56 15.08 -6.69
C LEU A 725 14.81 16.13 -7.52
N LEU A 726 13.70 16.67 -7.03
CA LEU A 726 12.98 17.77 -7.67
C LEU A 726 13.88 18.99 -7.89
N TYR A 727 14.66 19.41 -6.89
CA TYR A 727 15.64 20.49 -7.05
C TYR A 727 16.68 20.18 -8.14
N ILE A 728 17.12 18.92 -8.29
CA ILE A 728 18.08 18.56 -9.35
C ILE A 728 17.42 18.61 -10.74
N LEU A 729 16.21 18.06 -10.86
CA LEU A 729 15.50 17.91 -12.13
C LEU A 729 15.08 19.26 -12.73
N ILE A 730 14.71 20.25 -11.90
CA ILE A 730 14.36 21.60 -12.35
C ILE A 730 15.49 22.24 -13.17
N TYR A 731 16.75 21.96 -12.84
CA TYR A 731 17.90 22.59 -13.50
C TYR A 731 18.65 21.65 -14.47
N ASN A 732 18.35 20.34 -14.50
CA ASN A 732 18.96 19.41 -15.47
C ASN A 732 18.03 18.25 -15.86
N ARG A 733 17.53 18.33 -17.09
CA ARG A 733 16.65 17.34 -17.70
C ARG A 733 17.34 16.00 -17.97
N GLU A 734 18.65 15.98 -18.23
CA GLU A 734 19.36 14.72 -18.50
C GLU A 734 19.36 13.80 -17.27
N MET A 735 19.32 14.39 -16.06
CA MET A 735 19.20 13.61 -14.83
C MET A 735 17.83 12.94 -14.69
N LEU A 736 16.80 13.39 -15.42
CA LEU A 736 15.51 12.70 -15.46
C LEU A 736 15.66 11.33 -16.12
N LEU A 737 16.40 11.24 -17.23
CA LEU A 737 16.67 9.97 -17.91
C LEU A 737 17.37 8.99 -16.97
N LEU A 738 18.46 9.43 -16.33
CA LEU A 738 19.18 8.63 -15.34
C LEU A 738 18.26 8.17 -14.21
N SER A 739 17.35 9.06 -13.77
CA SER A 739 16.43 8.75 -12.69
C SER A 739 15.37 7.72 -13.08
N CYS A 740 14.79 7.85 -14.28
CA CYS A 740 13.85 6.87 -14.83
C CYS A 740 14.50 5.50 -15.00
N GLN A 741 15.73 5.45 -15.55
CA GLN A 741 16.51 4.21 -15.68
C GLN A 741 16.83 3.57 -14.31
N ALA A 742 17.03 4.39 -13.28
CA ALA A 742 17.22 3.94 -11.91
C ALA A 742 15.90 3.65 -11.14
N ARG A 743 14.81 3.37 -11.87
CA ARG A 743 13.50 2.94 -11.33
C ARG A 743 12.74 4.03 -10.55
N LEU A 744 12.99 5.32 -10.79
CA LEU A 744 12.26 6.44 -10.16
C LEU A 744 10.74 6.28 -10.24
N VAL A 745 10.23 5.95 -11.43
CA VAL A 745 8.79 5.83 -11.69
C VAL A 745 8.14 4.78 -10.77
N MET A 746 8.80 3.63 -10.58
CA MET A 746 8.29 2.59 -9.67
C MET A 746 8.23 3.05 -8.21
N TYR A 747 9.18 3.88 -7.75
CA TYR A 747 9.10 4.47 -6.41
C TYR A 747 7.97 5.48 -6.29
N ILE A 748 7.72 6.28 -7.32
CA ILE A 748 6.61 7.22 -7.38
C ILE A 748 5.27 6.46 -7.29
N GLU A 749 5.09 5.40 -8.05
CA GLU A 749 3.89 4.57 -8.00
C GLU A 749 3.66 3.93 -6.62
N ARG A 750 4.72 3.35 -6.06
CA ARG A 750 4.68 2.69 -4.75
C ARG A 750 4.24 3.64 -3.64
N ASP A 751 4.71 4.90 -3.65
CA ASP A 751 4.36 5.88 -2.61
C ASP A 751 3.10 6.71 -2.97
N SER A 752 2.72 6.83 -4.24
CA SER A 752 1.44 7.41 -4.67
C SER A 752 0.24 6.55 -4.24
N ARG A 753 0.34 5.21 -4.37
CA ARG A 753 -0.70 4.28 -3.88
C ARG A 753 -0.93 4.36 -2.36
N LYS A 754 0.04 4.87 -1.60
CA LYS A 754 -0.05 5.03 -0.14
C LYS A 754 -0.64 6.38 0.29
N THR A 755 -0.73 7.35 -0.63
CA THR A 755 -1.14 8.73 -0.36
C THR A 755 -2.57 9.04 -0.84
N THR A 756 -3.27 8.08 -1.45
CA THR A 756 -4.67 8.23 -1.86
C THR A 756 -5.63 8.47 -0.66
N PRO A 757 -6.59 9.39 -0.79
CA PRO A 757 -7.42 9.84 0.32
C PRO A 757 -8.42 8.77 0.73
N GLY A 758 -8.21 8.17 1.90
CA GLY A 758 -9.15 7.19 2.47
C GLY A 758 -8.85 6.74 3.90
N LYS A 759 -7.73 7.13 4.51
CA LYS A 759 -7.39 6.81 5.90
C LYS A 759 -6.72 8.00 6.58
N GLU A 760 -7.10 8.24 7.82
CA GLU A 760 -6.83 9.43 8.64
C GLU A 760 -5.36 9.90 8.65
N GLN A 761 -5.23 11.23 8.77
CA GLN A 761 -4.02 12.05 8.76
C GLN A 761 -2.89 11.52 9.66
N GLN A 762 -1.91 10.84 9.07
CA GLN A 762 -0.54 10.80 9.60
C GLN A 762 0.24 11.94 8.95
N SER A 763 0.72 12.91 9.74
CA SER A 763 1.45 14.11 9.26
C SER A 763 2.65 13.78 8.34
N GLY A 764 3.30 12.63 8.55
CA GLY A 764 4.39 12.16 7.68
C GLY A 764 3.95 11.71 6.29
N ASN A 765 2.71 11.22 6.14
CA ASN A 765 2.16 10.84 4.83
C ASN A 765 1.66 12.08 4.07
N GLU A 766 1.16 13.09 4.78
CA GLU A 766 0.83 14.39 4.17
C GLU A 766 2.07 15.07 3.60
N TYR A 767 3.17 15.10 4.35
CA TYR A 767 4.44 15.64 3.88
C TYR A 767 4.98 14.89 2.65
N LEU A 768 4.92 13.55 2.68
CA LEU A 768 5.29 12.73 1.52
C LEU A 768 4.41 13.02 0.30
N SER A 769 3.09 13.13 0.49
CA SER A 769 2.15 13.49 -0.59
C SER A 769 2.52 14.82 -1.22
N LYS A 770 2.72 15.87 -0.40
CA LYS A 770 3.10 17.20 -0.90
C LYS A 770 4.38 17.18 -1.74
N CYS A 771 5.43 16.52 -1.26
CA CYS A 771 6.68 16.39 -2.03
C CYS A 771 6.49 15.58 -3.33
N LEU A 772 5.70 14.51 -3.28
CA LEU A 772 5.45 13.63 -4.42
C LEU A 772 4.60 14.34 -5.49
N ASP A 773 3.56 15.05 -5.09
CA ASP A 773 2.67 15.80 -5.98
C ASP A 773 3.44 16.89 -6.75
N LEU A 774 4.39 17.56 -6.09
CA LEU A 774 5.25 18.55 -6.75
C LEU A 774 6.19 17.91 -7.77
N LEU A 775 6.77 16.76 -7.44
CA LEU A 775 7.63 16.03 -8.36
C LEU A 775 6.85 15.51 -9.58
N ILE A 776 5.68 14.90 -9.36
CA ILE A 776 4.81 14.41 -10.44
C ILE A 776 4.42 15.58 -11.35
N ARG A 777 3.94 16.69 -10.78
CA ARG A 777 3.55 17.88 -11.55
C ARG A 777 4.69 18.41 -12.40
N HIS A 778 5.90 18.50 -11.85
CA HIS A 778 7.07 18.95 -12.60
C HIS A 778 7.43 18.00 -13.76
N ILE A 779 7.43 16.69 -13.53
CA ILE A 779 7.72 15.70 -14.58
C ILE A 779 6.69 15.77 -15.72
N VAL A 780 5.39 15.90 -15.39
CA VAL A 780 4.32 16.05 -16.39
C VAL A 780 4.50 17.33 -17.20
N GLN A 781 4.91 18.45 -16.58
CA GLN A 781 5.15 19.72 -17.26
C GLN A 781 6.41 19.74 -18.13
N GLU A 782 7.44 18.95 -17.80
CA GLU A 782 8.66 18.87 -18.61
C GLU A 782 8.51 17.97 -19.84
N LEU A 783 7.57 17.01 -19.82
CA LEU A 783 7.41 16.05 -20.91
C LEU A 783 7.10 16.69 -22.29
N PRO A 784 6.17 17.67 -22.42
CA PRO A 784 5.95 18.36 -23.70
C PRO A 784 7.22 19.03 -24.24
N ARG A 785 8.08 19.54 -23.35
CA ARG A 785 9.36 20.16 -23.74
C ARG A 785 10.34 19.11 -24.29
N ILE A 786 10.42 17.94 -23.65
CA ILE A 786 11.25 16.82 -24.11
C ILE A 786 10.80 16.35 -25.50
N LEU A 787 9.48 16.17 -25.70
CA LEU A 787 8.94 15.80 -27.01
C LEU A 787 9.21 16.88 -28.06
N GLY A 788 9.05 18.16 -27.71
CA GLY A 788 9.38 19.28 -28.59
C GLY A 788 10.86 19.31 -28.99
N ASP A 789 11.78 19.05 -28.06
CA ASP A 789 13.22 18.99 -28.34
C ASP A 789 13.56 17.82 -29.30
N ILE A 790 12.94 16.64 -29.10
CA ILE A 790 13.06 15.47 -30.00
C ILE A 790 12.52 15.80 -31.38
N LEU A 791 11.31 16.36 -31.46
CA LEU A 791 10.67 16.74 -32.72
C LEU A 791 11.50 17.77 -33.49
N ASN A 792 12.00 18.81 -32.82
CA ASN A 792 12.85 19.82 -33.44
C ASN A 792 14.15 19.21 -33.98
N ALA A 793 14.75 18.26 -33.25
CA ALA A 793 15.95 17.56 -33.71
C ALA A 793 15.69 16.71 -34.96
N LEU A 794 14.57 16.00 -35.01
CA LEU A 794 14.15 15.18 -36.16
C LEU A 794 13.73 16.02 -37.37
N ALA A 795 12.95 17.08 -37.16
CA ALA A 795 12.52 18.00 -38.21
C ALA A 795 13.72 18.66 -38.92
N ASN A 796 14.79 19.00 -38.18
CA ASN A 796 16.00 19.58 -38.74
C ASN A 796 16.77 18.65 -39.71
N VAL A 797 16.56 17.33 -39.63
CA VAL A 797 17.22 16.33 -40.48
C VAL A 797 16.28 15.65 -41.47
N SER A 798 14.98 15.92 -41.42
CA SER A 798 13.98 15.36 -42.33
C SER A 798 14.36 15.58 -43.81
N GLY A 799 14.37 14.48 -44.59
CA GLY A 799 14.71 14.46 -46.01
C GLY A 799 16.21 14.60 -46.33
N ARG A 800 17.09 14.54 -45.33
CA ARG A 800 18.55 14.65 -45.52
C ARG A 800 19.24 13.31 -45.28
N LYS A 801 20.16 12.96 -46.20
CA LYS A 801 21.03 11.78 -46.08
C LYS A 801 22.30 12.01 -45.25
N HIS A 802 22.72 13.27 -45.09
CA HIS A 802 23.94 13.64 -44.36
C HIS A 802 23.70 14.84 -43.43
N PRO A 803 23.43 14.61 -42.13
CA PRO A 803 23.27 15.67 -41.13
C PRO A 803 24.59 16.43 -40.89
N SER A 804 24.50 17.74 -40.65
CA SER A 804 25.67 18.56 -40.25
C SER A 804 26.15 18.22 -38.83
N THR A 805 27.38 18.59 -38.47
CA THR A 805 27.96 18.32 -37.14
C THR A 805 27.10 18.86 -35.98
N VAL A 806 26.45 20.01 -36.16
CA VAL A 806 25.55 20.60 -35.16
C VAL A 806 24.29 19.75 -34.99
N GLN A 807 23.72 19.27 -36.10
CA GLN A 807 22.54 18.40 -36.09
C GLN A 807 22.84 17.02 -35.49
N VAL A 808 23.99 16.44 -35.82
CA VAL A 808 24.46 15.17 -35.20
C VAL A 808 24.56 15.34 -33.68
N LYS A 809 25.13 16.45 -33.21
CA LYS A 809 25.23 16.73 -31.77
C LYS A 809 23.85 16.85 -31.14
N GLN A 810 22.90 17.53 -31.79
CA GLN A 810 21.54 17.66 -31.29
C GLN A 810 20.82 16.30 -31.21
N LEU A 811 20.92 15.46 -32.24
CA LEU A 811 20.32 14.12 -32.26
C LEU A 811 20.88 13.23 -31.14
N LYS A 812 22.20 13.24 -30.92
CA LYS A 812 22.84 12.49 -29.83
C LYS A 812 22.40 12.93 -28.44
N MET A 813 21.92 14.17 -28.29
CA MET A 813 21.41 14.68 -27.02
C MET A 813 19.93 14.39 -26.82
N CYS A 814 19.11 14.53 -27.86
CA CYS A 814 17.65 14.48 -27.74
C CYS A 814 17.08 13.06 -27.84
N LEU A 815 17.54 12.23 -28.79
CA LEU A 815 16.94 10.90 -29.02
C LEU A 815 17.06 9.93 -27.83
N PRO A 816 18.17 9.92 -27.06
CA PRO A 816 18.26 9.10 -25.84
C PRO A 816 17.27 9.48 -24.73
N LEU A 817 16.49 10.56 -24.87
CA LEU A 817 15.43 10.94 -23.92
C LEU A 817 14.11 10.19 -24.17
N MET A 818 13.94 9.52 -25.31
CA MET A 818 12.73 8.74 -25.62
C MET A 818 12.36 7.65 -24.58
N PRO A 819 13.30 6.97 -23.89
CA PRO A 819 12.96 6.05 -22.80
C PRO A 819 12.17 6.72 -21.66
N ILE A 820 12.31 8.04 -21.44
CA ILE A 820 11.49 8.77 -20.46
C ILE A 820 10.01 8.64 -20.82
N VAL A 821 9.67 8.83 -22.10
CA VAL A 821 8.28 8.70 -22.60
C VAL A 821 7.75 7.30 -22.27
N LEU A 822 8.50 6.25 -22.62
CA LEU A 822 8.14 4.86 -22.33
C LEU A 822 7.91 4.62 -20.83
N HIS A 823 8.82 5.09 -19.96
CA HIS A 823 8.68 4.94 -18.52
C HIS A 823 7.45 5.67 -17.95
N LEU A 824 7.08 6.83 -18.50
CA LEU A 824 5.91 7.58 -18.03
C LEU A 824 4.59 6.97 -18.52
N VAL A 825 4.51 6.54 -19.78
CA VAL A 825 3.28 5.92 -20.32
C VAL A 825 3.06 4.50 -19.83
N THR A 826 4.10 3.80 -19.35
CA THR A 826 3.94 2.51 -18.66
C THR A 826 3.43 2.67 -17.23
N SER A 827 3.50 3.88 -16.67
CA SER A 827 3.10 4.14 -15.29
C SER A 827 1.60 4.39 -15.13
N GLN A 828 0.98 3.80 -14.12
CA GLN A 828 -0.42 4.05 -13.78
C GLN A 828 -0.67 5.46 -13.23
N VAL A 829 0.35 6.09 -12.63
CA VAL A 829 0.25 7.44 -12.06
C VAL A 829 0.38 8.52 -13.13
N PHE A 830 1.35 8.35 -14.05
CA PHE A 830 1.64 9.35 -15.07
C PHE A 830 0.78 9.19 -16.33
N ARG A 831 0.51 7.97 -16.79
CA ARG A 831 -0.23 7.71 -18.04
C ARG A 831 -1.50 8.56 -18.19
N PRO A 832 -2.46 8.60 -17.23
CA PRO A 832 -3.68 9.39 -17.40
C PRO A 832 -3.45 10.91 -17.38
N GLN A 833 -2.31 11.38 -16.87
CA GLN A 833 -1.96 12.81 -16.84
C GLN A 833 -1.15 13.24 -18.07
N VAL A 834 -0.50 12.27 -18.74
CA VAL A 834 0.43 12.49 -19.85
C VAL A 834 -0.21 12.28 -21.21
N VAL A 835 -1.10 11.29 -21.35
CA VAL A 835 -1.74 10.95 -22.63
C VAL A 835 -2.87 11.96 -22.89
N THR A 836 -2.51 13.08 -23.50
CA THR A 836 -3.41 14.15 -23.96
C THR A 836 -3.47 14.19 -25.49
N GLU A 837 -4.39 14.96 -26.06
CA GLU A 837 -4.46 15.18 -27.50
C GLU A 837 -3.15 15.75 -28.08
N GLU A 838 -2.57 16.78 -27.44
CA GLU A 838 -1.29 17.38 -27.85
C GLU A 838 -0.13 16.37 -27.79
N PHE A 839 -0.13 15.49 -26.80
CA PHE A 839 0.83 14.40 -26.68
C PHE A 839 0.68 13.44 -27.86
N LEU A 840 -0.54 12.99 -28.18
CA LEU A 840 -0.80 12.06 -29.28
C LEU A 840 -0.44 12.67 -30.64
N PHE A 841 -0.73 13.95 -30.86
CA PHE A 841 -0.31 14.68 -32.06
C PHE A 841 1.22 14.72 -32.19
N SER A 842 1.92 15.10 -31.12
CA SER A 842 3.38 15.15 -31.08
C SER A 842 3.99 13.77 -31.32
N TYR A 843 3.40 12.75 -30.71
CA TYR A 843 3.83 11.36 -30.82
C TYR A 843 3.60 10.78 -32.23
N GLY A 844 2.46 11.06 -32.87
CA GLY A 844 2.19 10.71 -34.27
C GLY A 844 3.15 11.37 -35.25
N THR A 845 3.56 12.61 -34.96
CA THR A 845 4.62 13.28 -35.74
C THR A 845 5.97 12.58 -35.61
N ILE A 846 6.32 12.06 -34.41
CA ILE A 846 7.52 11.22 -34.23
C ILE A 846 7.41 9.93 -35.04
N LEU A 847 6.26 9.25 -35.03
CA LEU A 847 6.04 8.06 -35.86
C LEU A 847 6.18 8.36 -37.36
N SER A 848 5.72 9.52 -37.81
CA SER A 848 5.93 9.96 -39.20
C SER A 848 7.42 10.15 -39.54
N HIS A 849 8.23 10.61 -38.59
CA HIS A 849 9.69 10.66 -38.78
C HIS A 849 10.31 9.26 -38.84
N ILE A 850 9.84 8.33 -38.01
CA ILE A 850 10.28 6.92 -38.05
C ILE A 850 10.00 6.31 -39.43
N LYS A 851 8.80 6.56 -39.99
CA LYS A 851 8.48 6.16 -41.38
C LYS A 851 9.53 6.66 -42.39
N SER A 852 9.90 7.93 -42.34
CA SER A 852 10.92 8.49 -43.26
C SER A 852 12.34 7.96 -42.99
N VAL A 853 12.63 7.50 -41.77
CA VAL A 853 13.91 6.84 -41.45
C VAL A 853 13.93 5.44 -42.06
N ASP A 854 12.85 4.67 -41.86
CA ASP A 854 12.72 3.31 -42.39
C ASP A 854 12.73 3.28 -43.94
N SER A 855 12.06 4.22 -44.60
CA SER A 855 12.07 4.35 -46.07
C SER A 855 13.42 4.82 -46.64
N GLY A 856 14.38 5.19 -45.79
CA GLY A 856 15.69 5.70 -46.21
C GLY A 856 15.70 7.14 -46.74
N GLU A 857 14.58 7.87 -46.63
CA GLU A 857 14.49 9.31 -46.96
C GLU A 857 15.36 10.14 -46.02
N THR A 858 15.42 9.76 -44.75
CA THR A 858 16.19 10.42 -43.68
C THR A 858 17.17 9.45 -43.07
N ASN A 859 18.48 9.74 -43.13
CA ASN A 859 19.49 8.87 -42.52
C ASN A 859 19.95 9.43 -41.17
N ILE A 860 19.55 8.77 -40.08
CA ILE A 860 20.02 9.05 -38.72
C ILE A 860 21.14 8.08 -38.27
N ASP A 861 21.29 6.92 -38.93
CA ASP A 861 22.29 5.90 -38.58
C ASP A 861 23.71 6.43 -38.69
N GLY A 862 24.00 7.27 -39.69
CA GLY A 862 25.30 7.93 -39.84
C GLY A 862 25.61 8.95 -38.74
N ALA A 863 24.60 9.43 -38.01
CA ALA A 863 24.74 10.42 -36.95
C ALA A 863 24.91 9.77 -35.57
N ILE A 864 24.01 8.85 -35.20
CA ILE A 864 23.93 8.25 -33.86
C ILE A 864 24.41 6.79 -33.80
N GLY A 865 24.57 6.13 -34.95
CA GLY A 865 24.85 4.70 -35.07
C GLY A 865 23.57 3.89 -35.27
N LEU A 866 23.69 2.80 -36.03
CA LEU A 866 22.57 1.90 -36.37
C LEU A 866 21.85 1.37 -35.12
N THR A 867 22.60 0.92 -34.12
CA THR A 867 22.03 0.35 -32.88
C THR A 867 21.20 1.36 -32.10
N ALA A 868 21.63 2.63 -32.03
CA ALA A 868 20.90 3.67 -31.32
C ALA A 868 19.64 4.11 -32.08
N SER A 869 19.68 4.05 -33.42
CA SER A 869 18.54 4.30 -34.30
C SER A 869 17.46 3.23 -34.14
N GLU A 870 17.86 1.96 -34.18
CA GLU A 870 16.96 0.82 -33.94
C GLU A 870 16.37 0.85 -32.52
N GLU A 871 17.16 1.17 -31.50
CA GLU A 871 16.67 1.30 -30.12
C GLU A 871 15.65 2.43 -29.99
N PHE A 872 15.87 3.58 -30.66
CA PHE A 872 14.90 4.68 -30.68
C PHE A 872 13.56 4.25 -31.30
N ILE A 873 13.58 3.54 -32.43
CA ILE A 873 12.36 3.05 -33.10
C ILE A 873 11.64 2.05 -32.19
N LYS A 874 12.38 1.07 -31.63
CA LYS A 874 11.82 0.05 -30.73
C LYS A 874 11.17 0.64 -29.49
N ILE A 875 11.85 1.59 -28.83
CA ILE A 875 11.34 2.26 -27.63
C ILE A 875 10.12 3.10 -27.97
N THR A 876 10.11 3.75 -29.13
CA THR A 876 8.93 4.47 -29.61
C THR A 876 7.78 3.49 -29.75
N LEU A 877 7.85 2.47 -30.60
CA LEU A 877 6.75 1.51 -30.81
C LEU A 877 6.28 0.84 -29.49
N SER A 878 7.20 0.48 -28.60
CA SER A 878 6.88 -0.09 -27.28
C SER A 878 6.11 0.90 -26.38
N ALA A 879 6.37 2.20 -26.51
CA ALA A 879 5.64 3.22 -25.77
C ALA A 879 4.19 3.31 -26.24
N PHE A 880 3.92 3.13 -27.54
CA PHE A 880 2.55 3.08 -28.06
C PHE A 880 1.83 1.80 -27.62
N GLU A 881 2.50 0.65 -27.63
CA GLU A 881 1.97 -0.61 -27.08
C GLU A 881 1.47 -0.42 -25.64
N ALA A 882 2.26 0.27 -24.80
CA ALA A 882 1.89 0.56 -23.42
C ALA A 882 0.68 1.50 -23.28
N ILE A 883 0.41 2.36 -24.27
CA ILE A 883 -0.77 3.22 -24.30
C ILE A 883 -2.02 2.39 -24.68
N ILE A 884 -1.91 1.53 -25.70
CA ILE A 884 -3.02 0.70 -26.21
C ILE A 884 -3.55 -0.27 -25.14
N GLN A 885 -2.70 -0.76 -24.23
CA GLN A 885 -3.11 -1.58 -23.09
C GLN A 885 -4.17 -0.92 -22.18
N TYR A 886 -4.44 0.38 -22.35
CA TYR A 886 -5.45 1.15 -21.61
C TYR A 886 -6.38 1.90 -22.58
N PRO A 887 -7.31 1.19 -23.25
CA PRO A 887 -8.10 1.71 -24.36
C PRO A 887 -8.92 2.98 -24.07
N ILE A 888 -9.33 3.15 -22.81
CA ILE A 888 -10.18 4.26 -22.35
C ILE A 888 -9.54 5.61 -22.67
N LEU A 889 -8.20 5.70 -22.64
CA LEU A 889 -7.48 6.96 -22.88
C LEU A 889 -7.45 7.36 -24.36
N LEU A 890 -7.59 6.41 -25.28
CA LEU A 890 -7.61 6.67 -26.73
C LEU A 890 -9.02 7.01 -27.23
N LYS A 891 -10.06 6.56 -26.50
CA LYS A 891 -11.46 6.77 -26.86
C LYS A 891 -11.81 8.26 -27.02
N ASP A 892 -11.31 9.09 -26.11
CA ASP A 892 -11.62 10.53 -26.08
C ASP A 892 -10.93 11.31 -27.22
N TYR A 893 -9.92 10.73 -27.88
CA TYR A 893 -9.09 11.39 -28.91
C TYR A 893 -9.07 10.64 -30.24
N ARG A 894 -10.17 9.95 -30.59
CA ARG A 894 -10.32 9.14 -31.82
C ARG A 894 -9.83 9.85 -33.09
N PRO A 895 -10.23 11.10 -33.40
CA PRO A 895 -9.80 11.76 -34.65
C PRO A 895 -8.27 11.87 -34.76
N THR A 896 -7.61 12.29 -33.67
CA THR A 896 -6.15 12.44 -33.61
C THR A 896 -5.43 11.11 -33.79
N VAL A 897 -5.98 10.01 -33.26
CA VAL A 897 -5.42 8.66 -33.47
C VAL A 897 -5.54 8.25 -34.94
N VAL A 898 -6.71 8.45 -35.55
CA VAL A 898 -6.95 8.08 -36.96
C VAL A 898 -6.09 8.90 -37.92
N ASP A 899 -5.95 10.21 -37.67
CA ASP A 899 -5.29 11.11 -38.61
C ASP A 899 -3.75 11.13 -38.45
N TYR A 900 -3.22 10.94 -37.23
CA TYR A 900 -1.78 11.10 -36.96
C TYR A 900 -1.05 9.83 -36.53
N ILE A 901 -1.74 8.82 -35.98
CA ILE A 901 -1.09 7.62 -35.45
C ILE A 901 -1.19 6.43 -36.42
N LEU A 902 -2.39 6.14 -36.93
CA LEU A 902 -2.61 5.01 -37.82
C LEU A 902 -1.83 5.10 -39.15
N PRO A 903 -1.75 6.25 -39.86
CA PRO A 903 -1.11 6.30 -41.17
C PRO A 903 0.39 5.95 -41.14
N PRO A 904 1.19 6.45 -40.17
CA PRO A 904 2.57 5.99 -40.00
C PRO A 904 2.69 4.48 -39.71
N LEU A 905 1.82 3.92 -38.86
CA LEU A 905 1.84 2.49 -38.53
C LEU A 905 1.50 1.61 -39.74
N VAL A 906 0.49 2.00 -40.53
CA VAL A 906 0.15 1.31 -41.79
C VAL A 906 1.32 1.35 -42.77
N SER A 907 2.03 2.47 -42.86
CA SER A 907 3.22 2.55 -43.71
C SER A 907 4.35 1.63 -43.26
N LEU A 908 4.54 1.43 -41.95
CA LEU A 908 5.57 0.55 -41.40
C LEU A 908 5.28 -0.94 -41.62
N VAL A 909 4.06 -1.31 -42.01
CA VAL A 909 3.75 -2.68 -42.49
C VAL A 909 4.53 -3.01 -43.78
N GLN A 910 4.99 -2.01 -44.52
CA GLN A 910 5.80 -2.17 -45.75
C GLN A 910 7.31 -2.12 -45.48
N SER A 911 7.74 -2.06 -44.22
CA SER A 911 9.15 -1.98 -43.82
C SER A 911 9.97 -3.18 -44.31
N GLN A 912 11.21 -2.97 -44.73
CA GLN A 912 12.12 -4.09 -45.04
C GLN A 912 12.51 -4.89 -43.78
N ASN A 913 12.44 -4.26 -42.61
CA ASN A 913 12.70 -4.91 -41.33
C ASN A 913 11.45 -5.65 -40.84
N VAL A 914 11.58 -6.97 -40.72
CA VAL A 914 10.53 -7.89 -40.26
C VAL A 914 10.01 -7.53 -38.86
N GLU A 915 10.87 -7.06 -37.95
CA GLU A 915 10.46 -6.69 -36.58
C GLU A 915 9.51 -5.51 -36.58
N TRP A 916 9.78 -4.46 -37.37
CA TRP A 916 8.89 -3.29 -37.46
C TRP A 916 7.54 -3.63 -38.07
N ARG A 917 7.52 -4.54 -39.05
CA ARG A 917 6.26 -5.03 -39.64
C ARG A 917 5.43 -5.79 -38.63
N LEU A 918 6.05 -6.71 -37.88
CA LEU A 918 5.39 -7.46 -36.81
C LEU A 918 4.84 -6.55 -35.71
N PHE A 919 5.65 -5.62 -35.21
CA PHE A 919 5.20 -4.64 -34.21
C PHE A 919 4.03 -3.81 -34.75
N SER A 920 4.14 -3.29 -35.98
CA SER A 920 3.12 -2.43 -36.57
C SER A 920 1.80 -3.17 -36.79
N LEU A 921 1.83 -4.40 -37.32
CA LEU A 921 0.63 -5.23 -37.51
C LEU A 921 -0.07 -5.53 -36.18
N ARG A 922 0.71 -5.82 -35.12
CA ARG A 922 0.16 -6.05 -33.78
C ARG A 922 -0.48 -4.79 -33.21
N LEU A 923 0.21 -3.64 -33.28
CA LEU A 923 -0.32 -2.36 -32.79
C LEU A 923 -1.58 -1.94 -33.57
N LEU A 924 -1.60 -2.15 -34.88
CA LEU A 924 -2.77 -1.88 -35.73
C LEU A 924 -3.94 -2.79 -35.37
N SER A 925 -3.72 -4.10 -35.16
CA SER A 925 -4.77 -5.04 -34.78
C SER A 925 -5.45 -4.60 -33.48
N GLU A 926 -4.66 -4.32 -32.44
CA GLU A 926 -5.19 -3.92 -31.14
C GLU A 926 -5.87 -2.53 -31.22
N THR A 927 -5.26 -1.56 -31.91
CA THR A 927 -5.84 -0.20 -32.04
C THR A 927 -7.12 -0.20 -32.85
N THR A 928 -7.18 -0.94 -33.97
CA THR A 928 -8.34 -0.97 -34.86
C THR A 928 -9.52 -1.68 -34.19
N CYS A 929 -9.28 -2.76 -33.44
CA CYS A 929 -10.30 -3.41 -32.62
C CYS A 929 -10.99 -2.41 -31.67
N LEU A 930 -10.22 -1.55 -31.01
CA LEU A 930 -10.76 -0.54 -30.09
C LEU A 930 -11.58 0.54 -30.78
N LEU A 931 -11.22 0.90 -32.01
CA LEU A 931 -11.91 1.92 -32.80
C LEU A 931 -13.19 1.36 -33.43
N VAL A 932 -13.20 0.09 -33.83
CA VAL A 932 -14.32 -0.56 -34.53
C VAL A 932 -15.40 -1.08 -33.56
N ASN A 933 -15.04 -1.55 -32.35
CA ASN A 933 -15.96 -2.21 -31.41
C ASN A 933 -16.84 -1.25 -30.57
N GLN A 934 -16.98 0.01 -30.96
CA GLN A 934 -17.85 0.94 -30.22
C GLN A 934 -19.31 0.78 -30.66
N GLU A 935 -20.13 0.22 -29.76
CA GLU A 935 -21.58 0.38 -29.83
C GLU A 935 -21.92 1.87 -29.85
N VAL A 936 -22.69 2.27 -30.87
CA VAL A 936 -23.25 3.61 -31.02
C VAL A 936 -24.10 3.90 -29.78
N GLY A 937 -23.53 4.61 -28.81
CA GLY A 937 -24.29 5.21 -27.72
C GLY A 937 -25.07 6.39 -28.28
N ASP A 938 -26.39 6.36 -28.12
CA ASP A 938 -27.32 7.47 -28.40
C ASP A 938 -26.73 8.81 -27.90
N GLY A 939 -26.26 9.68 -28.79
CA GLY A 939 -25.94 11.06 -28.38
C GLY A 939 -25.11 11.97 -29.30
N GLU A 940 -24.14 11.50 -30.07
CA GLU A 940 -23.21 12.42 -30.78
C GLU A 940 -22.94 12.01 -32.24
N GLU A 941 -23.84 12.38 -33.15
CA GLU A 941 -23.80 11.99 -34.58
C GLU A 941 -22.98 12.93 -35.51
N ALA A 942 -22.38 14.03 -35.03
CA ALA A 942 -21.84 15.06 -35.95
C ALA A 942 -20.33 14.97 -36.26
N ALA A 943 -19.49 14.37 -35.40
CA ALA A 943 -18.03 14.30 -35.58
C ALA A 943 -17.49 12.89 -35.90
N SER A 944 -18.28 11.85 -35.65
CA SER A 944 -17.88 10.44 -35.85
C SER A 944 -17.84 10.02 -37.33
N VAL A 945 -18.70 10.61 -38.18
CA VAL A 945 -18.90 10.22 -39.58
C VAL A 945 -17.65 10.44 -40.45
N ASP A 946 -16.90 11.54 -40.25
CA ASP A 946 -15.68 11.84 -41.02
C ASP A 946 -14.51 10.91 -40.63
N SER A 947 -14.37 10.58 -39.35
CA SER A 947 -13.28 9.72 -38.86
C SER A 947 -13.39 8.27 -39.33
N ASP A 948 -14.62 7.75 -39.44
CA ASP A 948 -14.87 6.43 -40.00
C ASP A 948 -14.58 6.40 -41.51
N SER A 949 -14.82 7.52 -42.20
CA SER A 949 -14.48 7.65 -43.62
C SER A 949 -12.95 7.64 -43.85
N ASN A 950 -12.18 8.35 -43.02
CA ASN A 950 -10.71 8.36 -43.10
C ASN A 950 -10.11 6.99 -42.78
N LEU A 951 -10.62 6.30 -41.76
CA LEU A 951 -10.21 4.95 -41.41
C LEU A 951 -10.50 3.96 -42.55
N LEU A 952 -11.70 4.03 -43.15
CA LEU A 952 -12.08 3.21 -44.30
C LEU A 952 -11.18 3.49 -45.51
N VAL A 953 -10.87 4.75 -45.81
CA VAL A 953 -9.97 5.15 -46.90
C VAL A 953 -8.56 4.60 -46.67
N LEU A 954 -8.00 4.77 -45.47
CA LEU A 954 -6.67 4.28 -45.12
C LEU A 954 -6.57 2.76 -45.29
N ILE A 955 -7.58 2.03 -44.81
CA ILE A 955 -7.62 0.57 -44.91
C ILE A 955 -7.78 0.12 -46.37
N ARG A 956 -8.75 0.67 -47.10
CA ARG A 956 -9.06 0.28 -48.47
C ARG A 956 -7.93 0.59 -49.44
N ASP A 957 -7.38 1.80 -49.36
CA ASP A 957 -6.50 2.33 -50.40
C ASP A 957 -5.02 2.06 -50.09
N VAL A 958 -4.65 1.82 -48.82
CA VAL A 958 -3.24 1.63 -48.41
C VAL A 958 -2.96 0.25 -47.83
N LEU A 959 -3.81 -0.25 -46.92
CA LEU A 959 -3.53 -1.49 -46.18
C LEU A 959 -3.91 -2.75 -46.97
N LEU A 960 -5.16 -2.89 -47.43
CA LEU A 960 -5.64 -4.10 -48.11
C LEU A 960 -4.84 -4.49 -49.36
N PRO A 961 -4.39 -3.56 -50.23
CA PRO A 961 -3.57 -3.93 -51.38
C PRO A 961 -2.27 -4.65 -51.03
N GLN A 962 -1.79 -4.54 -49.79
CA GLN A 962 -0.54 -5.15 -49.34
C GLN A 962 -0.71 -6.60 -48.85
N TYR A 963 -1.95 -7.03 -48.59
CA TYR A 963 -2.21 -8.37 -48.05
C TYR A 963 -1.79 -9.48 -49.02
N GLU A 964 -1.73 -9.21 -50.32
CA GLU A 964 -1.20 -10.14 -51.34
C GLU A 964 0.22 -10.60 -51.03
N HIS A 965 1.08 -9.68 -50.59
CA HIS A 965 2.47 -10.02 -50.25
C HIS A 965 2.61 -10.51 -48.81
N ILE A 966 1.88 -9.90 -47.87
CA ILE A 966 2.02 -10.16 -46.43
C ILE A 966 1.55 -11.57 -46.06
N LEU A 967 0.49 -12.07 -46.70
CA LEU A 967 -0.08 -13.39 -46.37
C LEU A 967 0.76 -14.56 -46.89
N MET A 968 1.61 -14.34 -47.90
CA MET A 968 2.50 -15.36 -48.49
C MET A 968 3.89 -15.42 -47.81
N GLU A 969 4.09 -14.65 -46.74
CA GLU A 969 5.34 -14.64 -45.97
C GLU A 969 5.40 -15.77 -44.93
N PRO A 970 6.60 -16.15 -44.46
CA PRO A 970 6.71 -17.14 -43.39
C PRO A 970 6.11 -16.63 -42.06
N ASP A 971 5.62 -17.57 -41.25
CA ASP A 971 5.15 -17.31 -39.89
C ASP A 971 6.19 -16.53 -39.06
N PRO A 972 5.77 -15.56 -38.21
CA PRO A 972 4.40 -15.31 -37.75
C PRO A 972 3.69 -14.13 -38.42
N VAL A 973 4.23 -13.56 -39.52
CA VAL A 973 3.70 -12.35 -40.16
C VAL A 973 2.23 -12.52 -40.63
N PRO A 974 1.85 -13.60 -41.34
CA PRO A 974 0.47 -13.81 -41.77
C PRO A 974 -0.52 -13.89 -40.61
N ALA A 975 -0.14 -14.51 -39.49
CA ALA A 975 -1.00 -14.61 -38.31
C ALA A 975 -1.43 -13.24 -37.77
N TYR A 976 -0.50 -12.28 -37.65
CA TYR A 976 -0.83 -10.94 -37.16
C TYR A 976 -1.65 -10.13 -38.18
N ALA A 977 -1.37 -10.29 -39.47
CA ALA A 977 -2.15 -9.65 -40.53
C ALA A 977 -3.60 -10.17 -40.56
N LEU A 978 -3.79 -11.47 -40.41
CA LEU A 978 -5.12 -12.08 -40.30
C LEU A 978 -5.85 -11.64 -39.04
N LYS A 979 -5.17 -11.57 -37.88
CA LYS A 979 -5.76 -11.03 -36.64
C LYS A 979 -6.28 -9.60 -36.80
N LEU A 980 -5.59 -8.75 -37.56
CA LEU A 980 -6.08 -7.42 -37.90
C LEU A 980 -7.38 -7.48 -38.73
N LEU A 981 -7.47 -8.36 -39.74
CA LEU A 981 -8.72 -8.56 -40.50
C LEU A 981 -9.86 -9.11 -39.64
N VAL A 982 -9.57 -10.05 -38.74
CA VAL A 982 -10.55 -10.58 -37.78
C VAL A 982 -11.09 -9.43 -36.92
N ALA A 983 -10.22 -8.64 -36.31
CA ALA A 983 -10.61 -7.50 -35.47
C ALA A 983 -11.43 -6.44 -36.22
N MET A 984 -11.17 -6.25 -37.52
CA MET A 984 -11.94 -5.32 -38.35
C MET A 984 -13.32 -5.86 -38.75
N THR A 985 -13.47 -7.17 -38.89
CA THR A 985 -14.68 -7.82 -39.43
C THR A 985 -15.65 -8.31 -38.35
N GLU A 986 -15.22 -8.43 -37.10
CA GLU A 986 -15.99 -9.02 -35.99
C GLU A 986 -17.32 -8.28 -35.71
N HIS A 987 -17.32 -6.94 -35.78
CA HIS A 987 -18.47 -6.12 -35.38
C HIS A 987 -18.93 -5.07 -36.42
N ASN A 988 -18.32 -5.03 -37.61
CA ASN A 988 -18.62 -3.99 -38.59
C ASN A 988 -18.85 -4.56 -40.00
N PRO A 989 -20.12 -4.57 -40.49
CA PRO A 989 -20.48 -5.16 -41.77
C PRO A 989 -19.86 -4.42 -42.97
N THR A 990 -19.50 -3.14 -42.82
CA THR A 990 -18.85 -2.37 -43.90
C THR A 990 -17.44 -2.92 -44.18
N PHE A 991 -16.68 -3.31 -43.14
CA PHE A 991 -15.38 -3.94 -43.34
C PHE A 991 -15.51 -5.37 -43.87
N THR A 992 -16.55 -6.13 -43.49
CA THR A 992 -16.85 -7.44 -44.09
C THR A 992 -17.03 -7.31 -45.61
N ARG A 993 -17.85 -6.36 -46.07
CA ARG A 993 -18.05 -6.09 -47.51
C ARG A 993 -16.76 -5.65 -48.21
N LEU A 994 -15.94 -4.83 -47.54
CA LEU A 994 -14.65 -4.40 -48.06
C LEU A 994 -13.70 -5.59 -48.32
N VAL A 995 -13.66 -6.56 -47.41
CA VAL A 995 -12.86 -7.79 -47.57
C VAL A 995 -13.39 -8.62 -48.75
N GLU A 996 -14.71 -8.74 -48.91
CA GLU A 996 -15.33 -9.44 -50.05
C GLU A 996 -14.99 -8.78 -51.41
N GLU A 997 -15.00 -7.45 -51.47
CA GLU A 997 -14.69 -6.69 -52.70
C GLU A 997 -13.18 -6.70 -53.06
N SER A 998 -12.32 -6.96 -52.08
CA SER A 998 -10.86 -6.78 -52.20
C SER A 998 -10.08 -7.94 -52.84
N LYS A 999 -10.75 -8.97 -53.39
CA LYS A 999 -10.12 -10.19 -53.95
C LYS A 999 -9.22 -10.97 -52.96
N LEU A 1000 -9.39 -10.77 -51.65
CA LEU A 1000 -8.58 -11.46 -50.63
C LEU A 1000 -9.03 -12.89 -50.32
N ILE A 1001 -10.29 -13.23 -50.60
CA ILE A 1001 -10.84 -14.56 -50.28
C ILE A 1001 -10.07 -15.71 -50.97
N PRO A 1002 -9.74 -15.66 -52.28
CA PRO A 1002 -8.94 -16.71 -52.90
C PRO A 1002 -7.56 -16.87 -52.25
N LEU A 1003 -6.93 -15.74 -51.87
CA LEU A 1003 -5.63 -15.73 -51.21
C LEU A 1003 -5.70 -16.35 -49.80
N ILE A 1004 -6.77 -16.09 -49.05
CA ILE A 1004 -7.00 -16.74 -47.75
C ILE A 1004 -7.12 -18.26 -47.92
N PHE A 1005 -7.76 -18.73 -49.00
CA PHE A 1005 -7.83 -20.16 -49.30
C PHE A 1005 -6.49 -20.76 -49.74
N GLU A 1006 -5.64 -20.00 -50.44
CA GLU A 1006 -4.24 -20.41 -50.70
C GLU A 1006 -3.44 -20.56 -49.40
N VAL A 1007 -3.59 -19.62 -48.44
CA VAL A 1007 -2.96 -19.71 -47.12
C VAL A 1007 -3.38 -20.97 -46.35
N ILE A 1008 -4.66 -21.36 -46.45
CA ILE A 1008 -5.16 -22.61 -45.85
C ILE A 1008 -4.40 -23.81 -46.43
N LEU A 1009 -4.20 -23.85 -47.75
CA LEU A 1009 -3.49 -24.94 -48.42
C LEU A 1009 -2.02 -25.01 -48.03
N GLU A 1010 -1.33 -23.87 -47.92
CA GLU A 1010 0.08 -23.82 -47.53
C GLU A 1010 0.31 -24.24 -46.07
N HIS A 1011 -0.66 -24.01 -45.18
CA HIS A 1011 -0.53 -24.29 -43.74
C HIS A 1011 -1.25 -25.59 -43.30
N GLN A 1012 -1.59 -26.49 -44.22
CA GLN A 1012 -2.27 -27.76 -43.91
C GLN A 1012 -1.48 -28.65 -42.94
N GLU A 1013 -0.14 -28.58 -42.94
CA GLU A 1013 0.67 -29.37 -42.00
C GLU A 1013 0.66 -28.81 -40.56
N SER A 1014 0.13 -27.60 -40.35
CA SER A 1014 0.11 -26.87 -39.07
C SER A 1014 -1.28 -26.35 -38.72
N ILE A 1015 -2.27 -27.24 -38.69
CA ILE A 1015 -3.69 -26.92 -38.43
C ILE A 1015 -3.90 -26.20 -37.09
N LEU A 1016 -3.12 -26.56 -36.07
CA LEU A 1016 -3.19 -25.94 -34.74
C LEU A 1016 -2.40 -24.62 -34.64
N GLY A 1017 -1.75 -24.19 -35.72
CA GLY A 1017 -0.94 -22.98 -35.78
C GLY A 1017 -1.76 -21.68 -35.68
N ASN A 1018 -1.10 -20.60 -35.25
CA ASN A 1018 -1.75 -19.28 -35.05
C ASN A 1018 -2.36 -18.69 -36.34
N THR A 1019 -1.73 -18.96 -37.49
CA THR A 1019 -2.23 -18.52 -38.80
C THR A 1019 -3.55 -19.19 -39.11
N MET A 1020 -3.64 -20.53 -38.96
CA MET A 1020 -4.88 -21.28 -39.20
C MET A 1020 -6.00 -20.87 -38.23
N GLN A 1021 -5.69 -20.66 -36.95
CA GLN A 1021 -6.66 -20.11 -35.98
C GLN A 1021 -7.24 -18.77 -36.42
N SER A 1022 -6.38 -17.89 -36.96
CA SER A 1022 -6.80 -16.56 -37.42
C SER A 1022 -7.61 -16.64 -38.72
N VAL A 1023 -7.29 -17.58 -39.62
CA VAL A 1023 -8.10 -17.85 -40.83
C VAL A 1023 -9.49 -18.37 -40.43
N ILE A 1024 -9.57 -19.35 -39.53
CA ILE A 1024 -10.85 -19.93 -39.09
C ILE A 1024 -11.71 -18.85 -38.42
N ALA A 1025 -11.13 -18.01 -37.56
CA ALA A 1025 -11.85 -16.88 -36.97
C ALA A 1025 -12.38 -15.89 -38.02
N LEU A 1026 -11.57 -15.58 -39.05
CA LEU A 1026 -11.98 -14.69 -40.13
C LEU A 1026 -13.13 -15.29 -40.95
N LEU A 1027 -13.04 -16.58 -41.30
CA LEU A 1027 -14.11 -17.29 -41.99
C LEU A 1027 -15.41 -17.31 -41.18
N ASN A 1028 -15.31 -17.49 -39.85
CA ASN A 1028 -16.47 -17.41 -38.97
C ASN A 1028 -17.14 -16.02 -39.05
N ASN A 1029 -16.36 -14.93 -38.99
CA ASN A 1029 -16.88 -13.58 -39.12
C ASN A 1029 -17.58 -13.34 -40.48
N LEU A 1030 -16.97 -13.80 -41.58
CA LEU A 1030 -17.55 -13.67 -42.93
C LEU A 1030 -18.87 -14.44 -43.07
N VAL A 1031 -18.94 -15.66 -42.52
CA VAL A 1031 -20.13 -16.53 -42.60
C VAL A 1031 -21.24 -16.09 -41.64
N ALA A 1032 -20.88 -15.57 -40.46
CA ALA A 1032 -21.85 -15.08 -39.48
C ALA A 1032 -22.49 -13.73 -39.87
N CYS A 1033 -21.84 -12.95 -40.74
CA CYS A 1033 -22.36 -11.66 -41.19
C CYS A 1033 -23.62 -11.84 -42.05
N LYS A 1034 -24.72 -11.16 -41.69
CA LYS A 1034 -26.02 -11.29 -42.39
C LYS A 1034 -26.02 -10.74 -43.82
N ASP A 1035 -25.15 -9.77 -44.09
CA ASP A 1035 -25.05 -9.09 -45.38
C ASP A 1035 -23.95 -9.66 -46.28
N SER A 1036 -23.31 -10.77 -45.89
CA SER A 1036 -22.23 -11.39 -46.66
C SER A 1036 -22.72 -12.05 -47.94
N ASN A 1037 -21.90 -11.98 -48.99
CA ASN A 1037 -22.19 -12.67 -50.25
C ASN A 1037 -21.79 -14.15 -50.18
N MET A 1038 -22.58 -14.93 -49.44
CA MET A 1038 -22.37 -16.38 -49.27
C MET A 1038 -22.30 -17.14 -50.60
N LYS A 1039 -22.95 -16.65 -51.66
CA LYS A 1039 -22.86 -17.27 -53.00
C LYS A 1039 -21.45 -17.16 -53.57
N LEU A 1040 -20.81 -15.99 -53.45
CA LEU A 1040 -19.43 -15.77 -53.89
C LEU A 1040 -18.44 -16.63 -53.11
N LEU A 1041 -18.64 -16.79 -51.80
CA LEU A 1041 -17.81 -17.67 -50.97
C LEU A 1041 -17.92 -19.14 -51.42
N TYR A 1042 -19.13 -19.61 -51.76
CA TYR A 1042 -19.35 -20.97 -52.27
C TYR A 1042 -18.70 -21.18 -53.64
N GLU A 1043 -18.86 -20.22 -54.57
CA GLU A 1043 -18.25 -20.26 -55.89
C GLU A 1043 -16.71 -20.30 -55.83
N GLN A 1044 -16.12 -19.70 -54.79
CA GLN A 1044 -14.67 -19.71 -54.56
C GLN A 1044 -14.15 -20.93 -53.78
N GLY A 1045 -15.01 -21.89 -53.43
CA GLY A 1045 -14.58 -23.17 -52.86
C GLY A 1045 -14.67 -23.29 -51.33
N LEU A 1046 -15.38 -22.38 -50.63
CA LEU A 1046 -15.56 -22.42 -49.16
C LEU A 1046 -15.96 -23.81 -48.65
N VAL A 1047 -16.89 -24.48 -49.34
CA VAL A 1047 -17.40 -25.81 -48.96
C VAL A 1047 -16.27 -26.84 -48.87
N THR A 1048 -15.40 -26.89 -49.88
CA THR A 1048 -14.30 -27.86 -49.95
C THR A 1048 -13.26 -27.61 -48.84
N HIS A 1049 -12.87 -26.35 -48.65
CA HIS A 1049 -11.85 -26.00 -47.64
C HIS A 1049 -12.35 -26.25 -46.21
N VAL A 1050 -13.60 -25.88 -45.90
CA VAL A 1050 -14.19 -26.13 -44.58
C VAL A 1050 -14.35 -27.64 -44.33
N CYS A 1051 -14.75 -28.44 -45.33
CA CYS A 1051 -14.82 -29.89 -45.18
C CYS A 1051 -13.45 -30.51 -44.83
N ASN A 1052 -12.39 -30.10 -45.53
CA ASN A 1052 -11.04 -30.62 -45.28
C ASN A 1052 -10.55 -30.23 -43.88
N LEU A 1053 -10.65 -28.94 -43.52
CA LEU A 1053 -10.24 -28.44 -42.20
C LEU A 1053 -11.03 -29.10 -41.06
N PHE A 1054 -12.34 -29.29 -41.23
CA PHE A 1054 -13.19 -29.98 -40.27
C PHE A 1054 -12.76 -31.44 -40.11
N THR A 1055 -12.50 -32.13 -41.23
CA THR A 1055 -12.09 -33.53 -41.21
C THR A 1055 -10.78 -33.72 -40.45
N GLU A 1056 -9.76 -32.94 -40.78
CA GLU A 1056 -8.46 -33.04 -40.14
C GLU A 1056 -8.54 -32.64 -38.65
N THR A 1057 -9.24 -31.56 -38.31
CA THR A 1057 -9.40 -31.12 -36.91
C THR A 1057 -10.20 -32.12 -36.07
N ALA A 1058 -11.27 -32.70 -36.63
CA ALA A 1058 -12.08 -33.73 -35.96
C ALA A 1058 -11.27 -35.01 -35.74
N THR A 1059 -10.43 -35.43 -36.70
CA THR A 1059 -9.55 -36.60 -36.49
C THR A 1059 -8.55 -36.39 -35.37
N LEU A 1060 -7.98 -35.18 -35.24
CA LEU A 1060 -7.08 -34.84 -34.13
C LEU A 1060 -7.78 -34.82 -32.76
N CYS A 1061 -9.05 -34.41 -32.69
CA CYS A 1061 -9.82 -34.41 -31.45
C CYS A 1061 -10.24 -35.83 -31.00
N LEU A 1062 -10.45 -36.73 -31.95
CA LEU A 1062 -10.88 -38.11 -31.70
C LEU A 1062 -9.71 -39.06 -31.38
N ASP A 1063 -8.46 -38.62 -31.56
CA ASP A 1063 -7.27 -39.41 -31.26
C ASP A 1063 -6.92 -39.38 -29.76
N MET A 1064 -6.94 -40.55 -29.11
CA MET A 1064 -6.95 -40.66 -27.63
C MET A 1064 -5.58 -40.46 -26.94
N ASP A 1065 -4.49 -40.35 -27.70
CA ASP A 1065 -3.13 -40.48 -27.15
C ASP A 1065 -2.46 -39.16 -26.68
N ASN A 1066 -3.06 -37.98 -26.86
CA ASN A 1066 -2.43 -36.68 -26.53
C ASN A 1066 -3.33 -35.65 -25.83
N LYS A 1067 -3.37 -35.68 -24.48
CA LYS A 1067 -4.22 -34.77 -23.66
C LYS A 1067 -4.00 -33.26 -23.87
N ASN A 1068 -2.78 -32.78 -24.18
CA ASN A 1068 -2.50 -31.34 -24.32
C ASN A 1068 -2.90 -30.74 -25.68
N HIS A 1069 -2.95 -31.55 -26.75
CA HIS A 1069 -3.38 -31.07 -28.08
C HIS A 1069 -4.92 -30.97 -28.17
N ASN A 1070 -5.62 -31.61 -27.23
CA ASN A 1070 -7.07 -31.77 -27.27
C ASN A 1070 -7.83 -30.47 -26.95
N GLU A 1071 -7.34 -29.62 -26.05
CA GLU A 1071 -8.03 -28.35 -25.71
C GLU A 1071 -8.00 -27.33 -26.86
N MET A 1072 -6.84 -27.14 -27.52
CA MET A 1072 -6.74 -26.25 -28.69
C MET A 1072 -7.49 -26.80 -29.90
N ALA A 1073 -7.43 -28.11 -30.13
CA ALA A 1073 -8.18 -28.76 -31.20
C ALA A 1073 -9.70 -28.64 -30.97
N ALA A 1074 -10.17 -28.78 -29.72
CA ALA A 1074 -11.57 -28.61 -29.37
C ALA A 1074 -12.08 -27.18 -29.61
N ALA A 1075 -11.29 -26.15 -29.26
CA ALA A 1075 -11.65 -24.75 -29.51
C ALA A 1075 -11.75 -24.42 -31.01
N LEU A 1076 -10.83 -24.97 -31.82
CA LEU A 1076 -10.87 -24.85 -33.28
C LEU A 1076 -12.06 -25.60 -33.87
N LEU A 1077 -12.35 -26.81 -33.37
CA LEU A 1077 -13.49 -27.62 -33.79
C LEU A 1077 -14.81 -26.88 -33.52
N PHE A 1078 -14.94 -26.22 -32.37
CA PHE A 1078 -16.11 -25.40 -32.05
C PHE A 1078 -16.30 -24.26 -33.06
N SER A 1079 -15.23 -23.52 -33.38
CA SER A 1079 -15.29 -22.43 -34.38
C SER A 1079 -15.67 -22.94 -35.78
N LEU A 1080 -15.17 -24.12 -36.17
CA LEU A 1080 -15.53 -24.79 -37.42
C LEU A 1080 -16.98 -25.30 -37.42
N LEU A 1081 -17.49 -25.75 -36.27
CA LEU A 1081 -18.90 -26.12 -36.09
C LEU A 1081 -19.83 -24.92 -36.27
N ASP A 1082 -19.45 -23.74 -35.77
CA ASP A 1082 -20.19 -22.49 -35.95
C ASP A 1082 -20.23 -22.06 -37.43
N ILE A 1083 -19.08 -22.14 -38.12
CA ILE A 1083 -19.01 -21.90 -39.58
C ILE A 1083 -19.94 -22.86 -40.32
N LEU A 1084 -19.87 -24.16 -40.02
CA LEU A 1084 -20.72 -25.18 -40.62
C LEU A 1084 -22.20 -24.89 -40.35
N HIS A 1085 -22.53 -24.49 -39.11
CA HIS A 1085 -23.89 -24.11 -38.75
C HIS A 1085 -24.37 -22.92 -39.59
N GLY A 1086 -23.58 -21.86 -39.72
CA GLY A 1086 -23.89 -20.68 -40.53
C GLY A 1086 -24.15 -21.03 -42.00
N MET A 1087 -23.26 -21.82 -42.62
CA MET A 1087 -23.40 -22.32 -44.00
C MET A 1087 -24.70 -23.13 -44.21
N LEU A 1088 -24.99 -24.04 -43.29
CA LEU A 1088 -26.21 -24.86 -43.35
C LEU A 1088 -27.47 -24.05 -43.13
N THR A 1089 -27.42 -23.04 -42.27
CA THR A 1089 -28.56 -22.16 -41.97
C THR A 1089 -28.87 -21.25 -43.15
N TYR A 1090 -27.84 -20.73 -43.83
CA TYR A 1090 -27.99 -20.00 -45.08
C TYR A 1090 -28.64 -20.88 -46.17
N THR A 1091 -28.07 -22.06 -46.41
CA THR A 1091 -28.57 -23.02 -47.41
C THR A 1091 -30.03 -23.40 -47.14
N SER A 1092 -30.36 -23.70 -45.87
CA SER A 1092 -31.73 -23.98 -45.42
C SER A 1092 -32.68 -22.80 -45.60
N GLY A 1093 -32.21 -21.58 -45.36
CA GLY A 1093 -32.97 -20.35 -45.59
C GLY A 1093 -33.35 -20.17 -47.06
N VAL A 1094 -32.38 -20.30 -47.98
CA VAL A 1094 -32.59 -20.17 -49.43
C VAL A 1094 -33.56 -21.24 -49.94
N VAL A 1095 -33.35 -22.51 -49.57
CA VAL A 1095 -34.22 -23.62 -49.96
C VAL A 1095 -35.64 -23.43 -49.41
N ARG A 1096 -35.79 -22.95 -48.17
CA ARG A 1096 -37.10 -22.67 -47.58
C ARG A 1096 -37.83 -21.55 -48.33
N LEU A 1097 -37.13 -20.47 -48.72
CA LEU A 1097 -37.71 -19.38 -49.50
C LEU A 1097 -38.13 -19.86 -50.89
N ALA A 1098 -37.31 -20.67 -51.56
CA ALA A 1098 -37.66 -21.28 -52.85
C ALA A 1098 -38.90 -22.19 -52.76
N LEU A 1099 -38.98 -23.04 -51.73
CA LEU A 1099 -40.14 -23.90 -51.48
C LEU A 1099 -41.42 -23.12 -51.11
N GLN A 1100 -41.28 -21.99 -50.42
CA GLN A 1100 -42.40 -21.09 -50.11
C GLN A 1100 -42.87 -20.32 -51.36
N ALA A 1101 -41.93 -19.84 -52.16
CA ALA A 1101 -42.21 -19.18 -53.44
C ALA A 1101 -42.94 -20.13 -54.40
N GLN A 1102 -42.48 -21.38 -54.51
CA GLN A 1102 -43.13 -22.45 -55.29
C GLN A 1102 -44.57 -22.73 -54.84
N LYS A 1103 -44.85 -22.68 -53.53
CA LYS A 1103 -46.21 -22.82 -52.98
C LYS A 1103 -47.11 -21.60 -53.20
N SER A 1104 -46.51 -20.42 -53.37
CA SER A 1104 -47.22 -19.14 -53.56
C SER A 1104 -47.46 -18.75 -55.03
N GLY A 1105 -46.91 -19.50 -55.99
CA GLY A 1105 -47.07 -19.24 -57.43
C GLY A 1105 -46.26 -18.06 -57.96
N SER A 1106 -45.50 -17.35 -57.12
CA SER A 1106 -44.50 -16.38 -57.53
C SER A 1106 -43.24 -17.16 -57.91
N GLY A 1107 -42.78 -17.07 -59.17
CA GLY A 1107 -41.58 -17.75 -59.65
C GLY A 1107 -40.32 -17.27 -58.92
N GLY A 1108 -40.05 -17.83 -57.75
CA GLY A 1108 -38.75 -17.71 -57.08
C GLY A 1108 -37.72 -18.60 -57.76
N ASP A 1109 -36.44 -18.24 -57.65
CA ASP A 1109 -35.30 -18.96 -58.22
C ASP A 1109 -35.14 -20.38 -57.65
N THR A 1110 -36.03 -21.31 -58.04
CA THR A 1110 -35.91 -22.74 -57.72
C THR A 1110 -34.61 -23.31 -58.27
N GLN A 1111 -34.16 -22.83 -59.42
CA GLN A 1111 -32.87 -23.21 -60.02
C GLN A 1111 -31.69 -22.82 -59.13
N ALA A 1112 -31.66 -21.60 -58.57
CA ALA A 1112 -30.56 -21.19 -57.71
C ALA A 1112 -30.51 -22.00 -56.40
N ALA A 1113 -31.65 -22.43 -55.87
CA ALA A 1113 -31.71 -23.31 -54.71
C ALA A 1113 -31.21 -24.74 -55.04
N GLU A 1114 -31.52 -25.27 -56.23
CA GLU A 1114 -31.00 -26.56 -56.70
C GLU A 1114 -29.49 -26.51 -56.93
N ASP A 1115 -28.99 -25.46 -57.58
CA ASP A 1115 -27.55 -25.26 -57.81
C ASP A 1115 -26.79 -25.13 -56.47
N LEU A 1116 -27.35 -24.42 -55.48
CA LEU A 1116 -26.77 -24.29 -54.13
C LEU A 1116 -26.73 -25.64 -53.39
N LEU A 1117 -27.78 -26.46 -53.54
CA LEU A 1117 -27.81 -27.82 -52.97
C LEU A 1117 -26.75 -28.73 -53.61
N LEU A 1118 -26.51 -28.59 -54.92
CA LEU A 1118 -25.44 -29.32 -55.60
C LEU A 1118 -24.06 -28.88 -55.10
N LEU A 1119 -23.85 -27.56 -54.95
CA LEU A 1119 -22.59 -26.99 -54.46
C LEU A 1119 -22.27 -27.38 -53.01
N SER A 1120 -23.30 -27.48 -52.14
CA SER A 1120 -23.12 -27.85 -50.73
C SER A 1120 -23.26 -29.35 -50.43
N LYS A 1121 -23.43 -30.18 -51.47
CA LYS A 1121 -23.48 -31.64 -51.34
C LYS A 1121 -22.27 -32.24 -50.59
N PRO A 1122 -21.01 -31.80 -50.79
CA PRO A 1122 -19.86 -32.35 -50.04
C PRO A 1122 -19.96 -32.23 -48.52
N LEU A 1123 -20.81 -31.33 -47.98
CA LEU A 1123 -21.05 -31.24 -46.54
C LEU A 1123 -21.69 -32.52 -45.97
N THR A 1124 -22.31 -33.37 -46.80
CA THR A 1124 -22.88 -34.66 -46.35
C THR A 1124 -21.81 -35.66 -45.91
N ASP A 1125 -20.57 -35.48 -46.36
CA ASP A 1125 -19.46 -36.37 -46.00
C ASP A 1125 -19.07 -36.18 -44.52
N LEU A 1126 -19.35 -35.01 -43.94
CA LEU A 1126 -19.11 -34.70 -42.52
C LEU A 1126 -20.08 -35.42 -41.56
N ILE A 1127 -21.16 -36.05 -42.06
CA ILE A 1127 -22.12 -36.78 -41.22
C ILE A 1127 -21.44 -37.91 -40.44
N SER A 1128 -20.49 -38.61 -41.06
CA SER A 1128 -19.73 -39.71 -40.42
C SER A 1128 -18.80 -39.23 -39.32
N LEU A 1129 -18.42 -37.94 -39.31
CA LEU A 1129 -17.57 -37.32 -38.29
C LEU A 1129 -18.40 -36.62 -37.20
N LEU A 1130 -19.56 -36.05 -37.55
CA LEU A 1130 -20.44 -35.38 -36.59
C LEU A 1130 -21.07 -36.37 -35.59
N ILE A 1131 -21.37 -37.61 -36.00
CA ILE A 1131 -21.99 -38.61 -35.10
C ILE A 1131 -21.02 -39.03 -33.97
N PRO A 1132 -19.75 -39.38 -34.24
CA PRO A 1132 -18.75 -39.65 -33.19
C PRO A 1132 -18.43 -38.47 -32.27
N LEU A 1133 -18.75 -37.23 -32.66
CA LEU A 1133 -18.54 -36.03 -31.84
C LEU A 1133 -19.70 -35.77 -30.84
N LEU A 1134 -20.85 -36.44 -30.99
CA LEU A 1134 -22.00 -36.27 -30.10
C LEU A 1134 -21.78 -36.76 -28.64
N PRO A 1135 -20.98 -37.82 -28.36
CA PRO A 1135 -20.67 -38.25 -26.99
C PRO A 1135 -19.69 -37.36 -26.23
N ASN A 1136 -19.22 -36.26 -26.81
CA ASN A 1136 -18.24 -35.38 -26.18
C ASN A 1136 -18.74 -34.82 -24.84
N GLU A 1137 -17.84 -34.69 -23.86
CA GLU A 1137 -18.17 -34.18 -22.51
C GLU A 1137 -18.57 -32.70 -22.54
N ASP A 1138 -18.13 -31.96 -23.56
CA ASP A 1138 -18.46 -30.55 -23.74
C ASP A 1138 -19.91 -30.35 -24.26
N PRO A 1139 -20.79 -29.68 -23.50
CA PRO A 1139 -22.18 -29.46 -23.88
C PRO A 1139 -22.33 -28.55 -25.11
N GLU A 1140 -21.40 -27.62 -25.37
CA GLU A 1140 -21.49 -26.69 -26.50
C GLU A 1140 -21.23 -27.40 -27.83
N ILE A 1141 -20.22 -28.28 -27.86
CA ILE A 1141 -19.91 -29.13 -29.02
C ILE A 1141 -21.11 -30.03 -29.34
N PHE A 1142 -21.74 -30.64 -28.34
CA PHE A 1142 -22.94 -31.46 -28.52
C PHE A 1142 -24.12 -30.66 -29.12
N ASP A 1143 -24.38 -29.46 -28.60
CA ASP A 1143 -25.51 -28.64 -29.06
C ASP A 1143 -25.33 -28.19 -30.52
N VAL A 1144 -24.16 -27.66 -30.89
CA VAL A 1144 -23.92 -27.19 -32.27
C VAL A 1144 -23.84 -28.37 -33.25
N SER A 1145 -23.13 -29.45 -32.91
CA SER A 1145 -23.03 -30.64 -33.76
C SER A 1145 -24.40 -31.30 -34.01
N SER A 1146 -25.25 -31.42 -32.98
CA SER A 1146 -26.60 -31.97 -33.12
C SER A 1146 -27.52 -31.09 -33.98
N LYS A 1147 -27.39 -29.76 -33.90
CA LYS A 1147 -28.08 -28.80 -34.78
C LYS A 1147 -27.61 -28.92 -36.23
N CYS A 1148 -26.30 -28.95 -36.47
CA CYS A 1148 -25.71 -29.14 -37.81
C CYS A 1148 -26.20 -30.45 -38.43
N LEU A 1149 -26.15 -31.55 -37.69
CA LEU A 1149 -26.63 -32.86 -38.13
C LEU A 1149 -28.14 -32.84 -38.45
N SER A 1150 -28.95 -32.17 -37.63
CA SER A 1150 -30.38 -32.01 -37.89
C SER A 1150 -30.68 -31.25 -39.18
N ILE A 1151 -29.92 -30.18 -39.49
CA ILE A 1151 -30.10 -29.39 -40.72
C ILE A 1151 -29.59 -30.18 -41.94
N LEU A 1152 -28.43 -30.82 -41.86
CA LEU A 1152 -27.89 -31.67 -42.93
C LEU A 1152 -28.88 -32.77 -43.34
N VAL A 1153 -29.42 -33.48 -42.36
CA VAL A 1153 -30.42 -34.54 -42.59
C VAL A 1153 -31.75 -33.96 -43.10
N GLN A 1154 -32.09 -32.71 -42.77
CA GLN A 1154 -33.26 -32.04 -43.33
C GLN A 1154 -33.11 -31.68 -44.80
N LEU A 1155 -31.91 -31.26 -45.22
CA LEU A 1155 -31.62 -30.82 -46.59
C LEU A 1155 -31.36 -31.98 -47.53
N TYR A 1156 -30.48 -32.90 -47.15
CA TYR A 1156 -29.95 -33.96 -48.02
C TYR A 1156 -30.44 -35.34 -47.64
N GLY A 1157 -31.08 -35.50 -46.49
CA GLY A 1157 -31.69 -36.76 -46.08
C GLY A 1157 -30.77 -37.98 -46.20
N GLY A 1158 -29.79 -38.09 -45.30
CA GLY A 1158 -29.07 -39.35 -45.02
C GLY A 1158 -28.41 -40.06 -46.22
N GLU A 1159 -28.07 -39.36 -47.30
CA GLU A 1159 -27.56 -39.95 -48.55
C GLU A 1159 -26.19 -40.66 -48.43
N ASN A 1160 -25.52 -40.59 -47.28
CA ASN A 1160 -24.22 -41.23 -47.07
C ASN A 1160 -24.39 -42.69 -46.57
N PRO A 1161 -23.89 -43.73 -47.28
CA PRO A 1161 -24.06 -45.14 -46.90
C PRO A 1161 -23.48 -45.49 -45.52
N ASP A 1162 -22.50 -44.75 -45.03
CA ASP A 1162 -21.86 -44.99 -43.71
C ASP A 1162 -22.59 -44.30 -42.54
N SER A 1163 -23.64 -43.54 -42.83
CA SER A 1163 -24.37 -42.75 -41.82
C SER A 1163 -25.17 -43.58 -40.81
N LEU A 1164 -25.45 -44.85 -41.12
CA LEU A 1164 -26.06 -45.85 -40.23
C LEU A 1164 -25.15 -47.08 -40.06
N SER A 1165 -23.83 -46.87 -40.01
CA SER A 1165 -22.89 -47.92 -39.62
C SER A 1165 -23.21 -48.48 -38.22
N PRO A 1166 -22.84 -49.73 -37.90
CA PRO A 1166 -23.08 -50.32 -36.59
C PRO A 1166 -22.56 -49.46 -35.43
N GLU A 1167 -21.37 -48.87 -35.60
CA GLU A 1167 -20.72 -47.98 -34.63
C GLU A 1167 -21.51 -46.68 -34.40
N ASN A 1168 -22.04 -46.08 -35.48
CA ASN A 1168 -22.86 -44.87 -35.40
C ASN A 1168 -24.20 -45.15 -34.70
N VAL A 1169 -24.81 -46.31 -34.94
CA VAL A 1169 -26.06 -46.73 -34.28
C VAL A 1169 -25.84 -47.01 -32.79
N GLU A 1170 -24.72 -47.63 -32.42
CA GLU A 1170 -24.32 -47.81 -31.01
C GLU A 1170 -24.10 -46.47 -30.30
N THR A 1171 -23.49 -45.50 -30.99
CA THR A 1171 -23.29 -44.13 -30.47
C THR A 1171 -24.63 -43.45 -30.15
N PHE A 1172 -25.60 -43.52 -31.07
CA PHE A 1172 -26.95 -43.01 -30.81
C PHE A 1172 -27.69 -43.76 -29.69
N ALA A 1173 -27.52 -45.08 -29.59
CA ALA A 1173 -28.13 -45.88 -28.54
C ALA A 1173 -27.57 -45.51 -27.16
N PHE A 1174 -26.25 -45.33 -27.05
CA PHE A 1174 -25.59 -44.84 -25.84
C PHE A 1174 -26.11 -43.46 -25.44
N LEU A 1175 -26.17 -42.50 -26.38
CA LEU A 1175 -26.63 -41.13 -26.13
C LEU A 1175 -28.10 -41.04 -25.70
N LEU A 1176 -28.97 -41.87 -26.28
CA LEU A 1176 -30.39 -41.92 -25.90
C LEU A 1176 -30.61 -42.48 -24.48
N VAL A 1177 -29.65 -43.25 -23.97
CA VAL A 1177 -29.67 -43.80 -22.60
C VAL A 1177 -28.97 -42.87 -21.61
N SER A 1178 -27.90 -42.18 -22.02
CA SER A 1178 -27.09 -41.34 -21.13
C SER A 1178 -27.62 -39.91 -20.93
N LYS A 1179 -28.39 -39.35 -21.86
CA LYS A 1179 -28.91 -37.97 -21.75
C LYS A 1179 -30.22 -37.92 -20.96
N GLU A 1180 -30.31 -37.01 -19.98
CA GLU A 1180 -31.51 -36.83 -19.14
C GLU A 1180 -32.54 -35.81 -19.70
N ASP A 1181 -32.15 -34.88 -20.58
CA ASP A 1181 -33.07 -33.87 -21.13
C ASP A 1181 -34.00 -34.46 -22.22
N PRO A 1182 -35.34 -34.46 -22.01
CA PRO A 1182 -36.30 -34.94 -23.00
C PRO A 1182 -36.32 -34.13 -24.32
N LYS A 1183 -35.81 -32.90 -24.37
CA LYS A 1183 -35.71 -32.13 -25.61
C LYS A 1183 -34.59 -32.64 -26.52
N GLU A 1184 -33.44 -32.95 -25.94
CA GLU A 1184 -32.28 -33.50 -26.64
C GLU A 1184 -32.57 -34.90 -27.17
N GLN A 1185 -33.18 -35.76 -26.34
CA GLN A 1185 -33.65 -37.09 -26.77
C GLN A 1185 -34.63 -37.01 -27.95
N LYS A 1186 -35.57 -36.05 -27.94
CA LYS A 1186 -36.51 -35.81 -29.05
C LYS A 1186 -35.80 -35.34 -30.32
N LEU A 1187 -34.76 -34.52 -30.21
CA LEU A 1187 -33.96 -34.08 -31.35
C LEU A 1187 -33.20 -35.26 -31.97
N LEU A 1188 -32.49 -36.05 -31.16
CA LEU A 1188 -31.76 -37.25 -31.60
C LEU A 1188 -32.70 -38.26 -32.29
N LEU A 1189 -33.87 -38.53 -31.71
CA LEU A 1189 -34.89 -39.40 -32.33
C LEU A 1189 -35.43 -38.86 -33.65
N ARG A 1190 -35.56 -37.54 -33.81
CA ARG A 1190 -35.97 -36.91 -35.08
C ARG A 1190 -34.90 -37.07 -36.15
N ILE A 1191 -33.63 -36.90 -35.80
CA ILE A 1191 -32.48 -37.10 -36.69
C ILE A 1191 -32.49 -38.54 -37.20
N LEU A 1192 -32.47 -39.52 -36.28
CA LEU A 1192 -32.52 -40.95 -36.60
C LEU A 1192 -33.71 -41.33 -37.49
N ARG A 1193 -34.91 -40.82 -37.18
CA ARG A 1193 -36.13 -41.11 -37.95
C ARG A 1193 -36.05 -40.57 -39.38
N ARG A 1194 -35.41 -39.41 -39.59
CA ARG A 1194 -35.24 -38.82 -40.92
C ARG A 1194 -34.18 -39.56 -41.74
N MET A 1195 -33.08 -40.00 -41.11
CA MET A 1195 -32.06 -40.83 -41.76
C MET A 1195 -32.66 -42.17 -42.21
N LYS A 1196 -33.46 -42.82 -41.35
CA LYS A 1196 -34.11 -44.10 -41.68
C LYS A 1196 -35.14 -44.03 -42.82
N ARG A 1197 -35.99 -42.98 -42.84
CA ARG A 1197 -37.10 -42.85 -43.81
C ARG A 1197 -36.69 -42.79 -45.28
N ARG A 1198 -35.44 -42.39 -45.58
CA ARG A 1198 -34.93 -42.33 -46.95
C ARG A 1198 -34.14 -43.57 -47.35
N VAL A 1199 -33.47 -44.25 -46.41
CA VAL A 1199 -32.85 -45.57 -46.68
C VAL A 1199 -33.92 -46.57 -47.12
N GLU A 1200 -35.11 -46.55 -46.50
CA GLU A 1200 -36.27 -47.36 -46.93
C GLU A 1200 -36.84 -46.95 -48.31
N ALA A 1201 -36.56 -45.73 -48.79
CA ALA A 1201 -37.04 -45.21 -50.08
C ALA A 1201 -36.00 -45.32 -51.22
N VAL A 1202 -34.72 -45.57 -50.90
CA VAL A 1202 -33.63 -45.83 -51.87
C VAL A 1202 -33.46 -47.34 -52.11
N VAL A 1203 -33.91 -48.18 -51.17
CA VAL A 1203 -33.92 -49.65 -51.27
C VAL A 1203 -35.22 -50.20 -51.91
N SER A 1204 -36.22 -49.33 -52.11
CA SER A 1204 -37.45 -49.61 -52.88
C SER A 1204 -37.36 -49.07 -54.30
#